data_AF-A0A2H5DWC1-F1
#
_entry.id   AF-A0A2H5DWC1-F1
#
_cell.length_a   1.000
_cell.length_b   1.000
_cell.length_c   1.000
_cell.angle_alpha   90.00
_cell.angle_beta   90.00
_cell.angle_gamma   90.00
#
_symmetry.space_group_name_H-M   'P 1'
#
loop_
_entity.id
_entity.type
_entity.pdbx_description
1 polymer ?
#
loop_
_entity_poly.entity_id
_entity_poly.type
_entity_poly.pdbx_seq_one_letter_code
_entity_poly.pdbx_strand_id
1 'polypeptide(L)'
;MLDAIGRGAVLAPSGATEAAGEAAVAASGVAGALRSAHGQPAEAARAPDVLRLNAADARLQRQDVGRVLAALEARVSSLETPARPRWVEALRIGPLRRPETPPALALLRDLQRQLAAGSAPALDIRESARFSLQMEKLAGLLPSGGPRPEISRGLAELSERLALHGHAAWAQLARSEAETQLLPQFARFDRPGASSERHVGGSVGVGLGLGEGGVGAKASFNVGLGWGRSVDNDDEGFVFRNRSKTATASAAIGGGVGVAKLSGGVDGRAQHTRYEEYDSATAFVKLNADTLGRASRRDTLGQGARAAVGALIRLFRPGHGNELKHYHRLQQQAADQQQRLGVLLGWLGQRDASAPLPGSRPAVVPSGDIVSVKGGASARAEAAGLSAGVGVSVERIDIHAKAWTPYWRALASPRQAARDPEIAAQRLAGIEAQAQALFDGPRDRAGARPLSRLSAVASARALRECGPEVLLKAVQGLAAELDHFCAVAQQLDAGIGKRQGGARVERSIADSWRGRSREDVLANMALAHAALMVAAAERPEAAPAAQALADIAPRLCAPPIRHNAGALARRTAFLDTLELKIVERSHTLNLGGGIGPLGVKAEATLVERQRVHLNPVRAGDYKDLRLTLSGSLADAGALDKLKGALMAQLAPHGLAEALPAALADAQSALSGQLGGGVTLLLRFYRPQYHSEADFPARAAGFRLQLSRVSASGEAALSVSGGVPLQPGVSLELGLSAGASAGVVLRERWGDNSLSAPMMHYLHLQAVGEAERWPDLRLDQRPALQGLFRRLAEPGSAVRAEAEYFLRRQPQDGFGERFAAAMRGHGDGEAGFTRAEAALEELMQRQYPLWQADKLAFPGWSESPAAA
;
A
#
# COMPACT_ATOMS: atom_id res chain seq x y z
N MET A 1 -20.29 -46.12 -27.63
CA MET A 1 -20.24 -46.94 -26.41
C MET A 1 -21.28 -46.38 -25.46
N LEU A 2 -22.55 -46.76 -25.64
CA LEU A 2 -23.16 -48.04 -25.23
C LEU A 2 -23.55 -48.01 -23.76
N ASP A 3 -24.86 -47.80 -23.55
CA ASP A 3 -25.77 -48.55 -22.68
C ASP A 3 -25.49 -48.72 -21.17
N ALA A 4 -26.49 -48.81 -20.28
CA ALA A 4 -27.93 -48.49 -20.31
C ALA A 4 -28.52 -48.70 -18.88
N ILE A 5 -29.86 -48.66 -18.77
CA ILE A 5 -30.71 -49.16 -17.65
C ILE A 5 -30.83 -48.21 -16.44
N GLY A 6 -32.04 -47.81 -15.98
CA GLY A 6 -33.35 -47.85 -16.64
C GLY A 6 -34.58 -47.97 -15.71
N ARG A 7 -35.69 -47.38 -16.16
CA ARG A 7 -37.11 -47.66 -15.81
C ARG A 7 -37.55 -47.24 -14.37
N GLY A 8 -38.83 -46.93 -14.14
CA GLY A 8 -40.03 -47.07 -14.99
C GLY A 8 -41.08 -45.98 -14.82
N ALA A 9 -42.14 -46.06 -15.63
CA ALA A 9 -43.26 -45.10 -15.71
C ALA A 9 -44.57 -45.69 -15.15
N VAL A 10 -45.66 -44.89 -15.12
CA VAL A 10 -46.92 -45.14 -15.87
C VAL A 10 -48.06 -44.17 -15.48
N LEU A 11 -48.51 -43.41 -16.48
CA LEU A 11 -49.87 -42.93 -16.88
C LEU A 11 -51.00 -42.61 -15.87
N ALA A 12 -51.79 -41.59 -16.27
CA ALA A 12 -53.14 -41.19 -15.81
C ALA A 12 -54.23 -41.88 -16.71
N PRO A 13 -55.53 -41.44 -16.87
CA PRO A 13 -56.32 -40.37 -16.23
C PRO A 13 -57.84 -40.67 -15.94
N SER A 14 -58.57 -39.65 -15.46
CA SER A 14 -60.02 -39.34 -15.70
C SER A 14 -61.16 -40.21 -15.10
N GLY A 15 -62.27 -39.56 -14.70
CA GLY A 15 -63.58 -40.20 -14.45
C GLY A 15 -64.52 -39.45 -13.48
N ALA A 16 -65.83 -39.44 -13.78
CA ALA A 16 -66.92 -38.83 -12.98
C ALA A 16 -68.14 -39.81 -12.95
N THR A 17 -69.29 -39.59 -12.29
CA THR A 17 -69.97 -38.38 -11.76
C THR A 17 -70.95 -38.80 -10.63
N GLU A 18 -71.81 -37.88 -10.15
CA GLU A 18 -73.14 -38.18 -9.51
C GLU A 18 -73.15 -38.81 -8.09
N ALA A 19 -74.18 -38.65 -7.24
CA ALA A 19 -75.42 -37.84 -7.28
C ALA A 19 -75.93 -37.46 -5.85
N ALA A 20 -77.02 -36.67 -5.82
CA ALA A 20 -77.62 -35.96 -4.68
C ALA A 20 -78.30 -36.79 -3.57
N GLY A 21 -78.66 -36.08 -2.48
CA GLY A 21 -79.63 -36.51 -1.47
C GLY A 21 -80.09 -35.34 -0.58
N GLU A 22 -81.32 -34.86 -0.78
CA GLU A 22 -81.95 -33.76 -0.01
C GLU A 22 -82.72 -34.28 1.22
N ALA A 23 -82.82 -33.47 2.29
CA ALA A 23 -83.97 -33.47 3.21
C ALA A 23 -84.12 -32.15 4.00
N ALA A 24 -85.34 -31.61 3.98
CA ALA A 24 -85.84 -30.40 4.65
C ALA A 24 -86.27 -30.70 6.12
N VAL A 25 -86.71 -29.81 7.04
CA VAL A 25 -86.91 -28.33 7.13
C VAL A 25 -87.18 -27.94 8.62
N ALA A 26 -87.25 -26.62 8.91
CA ALA A 26 -87.85 -25.95 10.11
C ALA A 26 -87.01 -25.83 11.41
N ALA A 27 -87.09 -24.74 12.19
CA ALA A 27 -87.56 -23.36 11.93
C ALA A 27 -87.08 -22.38 13.02
N SER A 28 -86.89 -21.10 12.64
CA SER A 28 -86.83 -19.84 13.42
C SER A 28 -85.91 -19.69 14.66
N GLY A 29 -85.38 -18.48 14.90
CA GLY A 29 -84.68 -18.16 16.15
C GLY A 29 -83.47 -17.20 16.09
N VAL A 30 -83.70 -15.99 15.56
CA VAL A 30 -82.95 -14.72 15.78
C VAL A 30 -81.64 -14.73 16.60
N ALA A 31 -80.61 -14.10 15.99
CA ALA A 31 -79.36 -13.58 16.56
C ALA A 31 -78.29 -14.60 17.01
N GLY A 32 -77.01 -14.39 16.69
CA GLY A 32 -76.41 -13.19 16.11
C GLY A 32 -75.05 -12.81 16.72
N ALA A 33 -74.33 -13.78 17.29
CA ALA A 33 -72.95 -13.63 17.74
C ALA A 33 -72.30 -15.03 17.82
N LEU A 34 -70.98 -15.10 17.61
CA LEU A 34 -70.14 -16.29 17.85
C LEU A 34 -70.35 -17.52 16.93
N ARG A 35 -69.89 -17.42 15.66
CA ARG A 35 -69.02 -18.45 15.03
C ARG A 35 -68.54 -18.05 13.62
N SER A 36 -67.26 -17.71 13.51
CA SER A 36 -66.46 -17.81 12.29
C SER A 36 -65.00 -18.09 12.67
N ALA A 37 -64.78 -19.18 13.39
CA ALA A 37 -63.47 -19.73 13.68
C ALA A 37 -63.20 -20.93 12.77
N HIS A 38 -62.07 -20.87 12.05
CA HIS A 38 -61.54 -21.88 11.11
C HIS A 38 -62.35 -22.01 9.79
N GLY A 39 -61.76 -21.91 8.60
CA GLY A 39 -60.39 -21.49 8.26
C GLY A 39 -60.11 -21.65 6.77
N GLN A 40 -59.24 -20.81 6.20
CA GLN A 40 -58.56 -21.02 4.93
C GLN A 40 -57.10 -20.54 5.06
N PRO A 41 -56.15 -21.13 4.31
CA PRO A 41 -54.73 -20.99 4.61
C PRO A 41 -54.26 -19.56 4.38
N ALA A 42 -53.58 -19.00 5.37
CA ALA A 42 -52.80 -17.78 5.17
C ALA A 42 -51.71 -18.08 4.14
N GLU A 43 -51.82 -17.45 2.98
CA GLU A 43 -50.81 -17.41 1.95
C GLU A 43 -49.44 -17.14 2.59
N ALA A 44 -48.46 -18.03 2.34
CA ALA A 44 -47.22 -18.03 3.09
C ALA A 44 -46.52 -16.68 2.98
N ALA A 45 -46.54 -15.92 4.07
CA ALA A 45 -45.92 -14.61 4.14
C ALA A 45 -44.43 -14.75 3.81
N ARG A 46 -44.05 -14.27 2.62
CA ARG A 46 -42.65 -14.25 2.17
C ARG A 46 -41.81 -13.62 3.28
N ALA A 47 -40.74 -14.30 3.68
CA ALA A 47 -39.80 -13.77 4.66
C ALA A 47 -39.37 -12.36 4.24
N PRO A 48 -39.36 -11.37 5.16
CA PRO A 48 -38.98 -10.00 4.81
C PRO A 48 -37.52 -9.98 4.34
N ASP A 49 -37.25 -9.35 3.18
CA ASP A 49 -35.89 -9.29 2.63
C ASP A 49 -34.91 -8.65 3.63
N VAL A 50 -33.74 -9.27 3.78
CA VAL A 50 -32.66 -8.79 4.65
C VAL A 50 -32.21 -7.38 4.22
N LEU A 51 -32.27 -6.42 5.15
CA LEU A 51 -31.91 -5.02 4.90
C LEU A 51 -30.38 -4.86 4.81
N ARG A 52 -29.81 -5.24 3.65
CA ARG A 52 -28.38 -5.17 3.37
C ARG A 52 -27.97 -3.76 2.96
N LEU A 53 -27.75 -2.92 3.96
CA LEU A 53 -27.10 -1.62 3.80
C LEU A 53 -25.73 -1.67 3.09
N ASN A 54 -25.13 -2.85 2.90
CA ASN A 54 -23.98 -3.03 2.01
C ASN A 54 -23.95 -4.40 1.31
N ALA A 55 -23.61 -4.35 0.02
CA ALA A 55 -22.96 -5.45 -0.71
C ALA A 55 -21.42 -5.37 -0.50
N ALA A 56 -20.66 -6.28 -1.13
CA ALA A 56 -19.20 -6.39 -0.95
C ALA A 56 -18.41 -5.08 -1.16
N ASP A 57 -18.94 -4.14 -1.95
CA ASP A 57 -18.26 -2.90 -2.36
C ASP A 57 -18.54 -1.67 -1.49
N ALA A 58 -19.19 -1.85 -0.34
CA ALA A 58 -19.56 -0.77 0.61
C ALA A 58 -20.43 0.36 0.01
N ARG A 59 -21.41 0.00 -0.85
CA ARG A 59 -22.45 0.89 -1.40
C ARG A 59 -23.86 0.65 -0.83
N LEU A 60 -24.57 1.74 -0.52
CA LEU A 60 -25.98 1.76 -0.12
C LEU A 60 -26.92 1.43 -1.30
N GLN A 61 -27.86 0.51 -1.09
CA GLN A 61 -28.91 0.19 -2.08
C GLN A 61 -30.06 1.20 -2.02
N ARG A 62 -30.52 1.69 -3.18
CA ARG A 62 -31.59 2.68 -3.30
C ARG A 62 -32.92 2.16 -2.78
N GLN A 63 -33.25 0.91 -3.05
CA GLN A 63 -34.49 0.28 -2.59
C GLN A 63 -34.56 0.21 -1.06
N ASP A 64 -33.46 -0.20 -0.41
CA ASP A 64 -33.39 -0.30 1.05
C ASP A 64 -33.46 1.07 1.71
N VAL A 65 -32.72 2.06 1.19
CA VAL A 65 -32.81 3.44 1.66
C VAL A 65 -34.22 4.01 1.49
N GLY A 66 -34.89 3.70 0.37
CA GLY A 66 -36.30 4.08 0.14
C GLY A 66 -37.26 3.47 1.17
N ARG A 67 -37.14 2.15 1.44
CA ARG A 67 -37.91 1.45 2.48
C ARG A 67 -37.72 2.08 3.86
N VAL A 68 -36.47 2.39 4.24
CA VAL A 68 -36.14 3.05 5.51
C VAL A 68 -36.72 4.46 5.61
N LEU A 69 -36.59 5.28 4.56
CA LEU A 69 -37.11 6.65 4.56
C LEU A 69 -38.64 6.70 4.62
N ALA A 70 -39.34 5.77 3.96
CA ALA A 70 -40.80 5.67 4.03
C ALA A 70 -41.28 5.26 5.44
N ALA A 71 -40.62 4.26 6.06
CA ALA A 71 -40.93 3.83 7.42
C ALA A 71 -40.64 4.94 8.46
N LEU A 72 -39.57 5.72 8.24
CA LEU A 72 -39.21 6.84 9.12
C LEU A 72 -40.17 8.03 8.95
N GLU A 73 -40.62 8.34 7.73
CA GLU A 73 -41.69 9.35 7.49
C GLU A 73 -43.00 8.96 8.18
N ALA A 74 -43.45 7.72 8.04
CA ALA A 74 -44.64 7.22 8.72
C ALA A 74 -44.51 7.37 10.24
N ARG A 75 -43.31 7.11 10.79
CA ARG A 75 -43.06 7.21 12.23
C ARG A 75 -43.00 8.65 12.73
N VAL A 76 -42.35 9.57 12.01
CA VAL A 76 -42.33 11.00 12.33
C VAL A 76 -43.76 11.59 12.24
N SER A 77 -44.53 11.23 11.21
CA SER A 77 -45.94 11.64 11.07
C SER A 77 -46.79 11.22 12.26
N SER A 78 -46.53 10.03 12.83
CA SER A 78 -47.22 9.52 14.03
C SER A 78 -46.83 10.21 15.35
N LEU A 79 -45.77 11.04 15.35
CA LEU A 79 -45.37 11.85 16.51
C LEU A 79 -45.89 13.28 16.43
N GLU A 80 -45.94 13.85 15.23
CA GLU A 80 -46.36 15.24 14.99
C GLU A 80 -47.88 15.38 14.86
N THR A 81 -48.59 14.28 14.56
CA THR A 81 -50.06 14.23 14.56
C THR A 81 -50.54 13.61 15.89
N PRO A 82 -50.95 14.40 16.91
CA PRO A 82 -51.57 13.83 18.10
C PRO A 82 -52.88 13.16 17.69
N ALA A 83 -53.05 11.89 18.07
CA ALA A 83 -54.28 11.14 17.80
C ALA A 83 -55.46 11.88 18.43
N ARG A 84 -56.32 12.48 17.60
CA ARG A 84 -57.57 13.06 18.06
C ARG A 84 -58.43 11.91 18.62
N PRO A 85 -58.94 12.01 19.86
CA PRO A 85 -59.84 10.98 20.35
C PRO A 85 -61.11 11.00 19.48
N ARG A 86 -61.64 9.82 19.14
CA ARG A 86 -62.68 9.62 18.10
C ARG A 86 -63.90 10.55 18.22
N TRP A 87 -64.22 11.02 19.42
CA TRP A 87 -65.32 11.97 19.67
C TRP A 87 -65.05 13.38 19.08
N VAL A 88 -63.79 13.83 18.99
CA VAL A 88 -63.43 15.12 18.37
C VAL A 88 -63.61 15.08 16.85
N GLU A 89 -63.33 13.94 16.22
CA GLU A 89 -63.56 13.73 14.78
C GLU A 89 -65.06 13.61 14.47
N ALA A 90 -65.82 12.90 15.32
CA ALA A 90 -67.26 12.77 15.19
C ALA A 90 -68.01 14.12 15.31
N LEU A 91 -67.54 15.04 16.16
CA LEU A 91 -68.21 16.31 16.43
C LEU A 91 -67.76 17.48 15.53
N ARG A 92 -66.73 17.30 14.67
CA ARG A 92 -66.19 18.34 13.75
C ARG A 92 -65.81 19.68 14.43
N ILE A 93 -65.46 19.67 15.72
CA ILE A 93 -65.15 20.90 16.46
C ILE A 93 -63.70 21.33 16.20
N GLY A 94 -63.53 22.54 15.65
CA GLY A 94 -62.26 23.26 15.58
C GLY A 94 -61.89 23.74 14.17
N PRO A 95 -61.20 24.90 14.04
CA PRO A 95 -60.85 25.45 12.75
C PRO A 95 -59.84 24.56 12.01
N LEU A 96 -60.05 24.40 10.70
CA LEU A 96 -59.08 23.84 9.76
C LEU A 96 -57.88 24.79 9.60
N ARG A 97 -57.01 24.85 10.61
CA ARG A 97 -55.62 25.28 10.38
C ARG A 97 -55.05 24.33 9.33
N ARG A 98 -54.64 24.87 8.17
CA ARG A 98 -53.80 24.13 7.22
C ARG A 98 -52.59 23.63 8.01
N PRO A 99 -52.33 22.31 8.08
CA PRO A 99 -51.12 21.82 8.72
C PRO A 99 -49.95 22.26 7.83
N GLU A 100 -49.20 23.26 8.28
CA GLU A 100 -47.87 23.51 7.74
C GLU A 100 -47.08 22.20 7.90
N THR A 101 -46.57 21.66 6.79
CA THR A 101 -45.86 20.37 6.85
C THR A 101 -44.61 20.57 7.71
N PRO A 102 -44.48 19.85 8.84
CA PRO A 102 -43.35 20.04 9.75
C PRO A 102 -42.01 19.89 9.03
N PRO A 103 -40.97 20.65 9.43
CA PRO A 103 -39.71 20.71 8.70
C PRO A 103 -39.01 19.35 8.58
N ALA A 104 -39.24 18.43 9.52
CA ALA A 104 -38.77 17.05 9.46
C ALA A 104 -39.43 16.24 8.33
N LEU A 105 -40.77 16.30 8.20
CA LEU A 105 -41.51 15.63 7.13
C LEU A 105 -41.27 16.25 5.76
N ALA A 106 -41.14 17.58 5.68
CA ALA A 106 -40.79 18.27 4.45
C ALA A 106 -39.41 17.81 3.93
N LEU A 107 -38.42 17.70 4.82
CA LEU A 107 -37.08 17.20 4.51
C LEU A 107 -37.10 15.73 4.04
N LEU A 108 -37.87 14.86 4.70
CA LEU A 108 -37.98 13.45 4.34
C LEU A 108 -38.59 13.24 2.95
N ARG A 109 -39.71 13.92 2.67
CA ARG A 109 -40.36 13.87 1.35
C ARG A 109 -39.48 14.44 0.25
N ASP A 110 -38.74 15.49 0.53
CA ASP A 110 -37.81 16.08 -0.42
C ASP A 110 -36.66 15.11 -0.75
N LEU A 111 -36.07 14.48 0.28
CA LEU A 111 -35.02 13.49 0.12
C LEU A 111 -35.51 12.24 -0.64
N GLN A 112 -36.70 11.70 -0.30
CA GLN A 112 -37.28 10.58 -1.03
C GLN A 112 -37.46 10.89 -2.52
N ARG A 113 -38.04 12.04 -2.88
CA ARG A 113 -38.21 12.44 -4.28
C ARG A 113 -36.87 12.58 -5.01
N GLN A 114 -35.86 13.15 -4.34
CA GLN A 114 -34.53 13.36 -4.91
C GLN A 114 -33.74 12.04 -5.08
N LEU A 115 -33.99 11.03 -4.24
CA LEU A 115 -33.41 9.69 -4.39
C LEU A 115 -34.24 8.78 -5.33
N ALA A 116 -35.53 9.05 -5.54
CA ALA A 116 -36.35 8.33 -6.52
C ALA A 116 -35.99 8.69 -7.98
N ALA A 117 -35.32 9.83 -8.21
CA ALA A 117 -34.94 10.29 -9.54
C ALA A 117 -33.68 9.60 -10.14
N GLY A 118 -32.92 8.84 -9.34
CA GLY A 118 -31.71 8.16 -9.79
C GLY A 118 -32.00 6.79 -10.44
N SER A 119 -31.30 6.47 -11.53
CA SER A 119 -31.53 5.26 -12.34
C SER A 119 -30.74 4.02 -11.90
N ALA A 120 -29.66 4.18 -11.13
CA ALA A 120 -28.82 3.07 -10.68
C ALA A 120 -29.40 2.36 -9.43
N PRO A 121 -29.21 1.04 -9.25
CA PRO A 121 -29.74 0.32 -8.09
C PRO A 121 -29.09 0.73 -6.76
N ALA A 122 -27.82 1.15 -6.80
CA ALA A 122 -27.12 1.75 -5.66
C ALA A 122 -27.18 3.30 -5.72
N LEU A 123 -26.98 3.94 -4.57
CA LEU A 123 -26.82 5.40 -4.51
C LEU A 123 -25.46 5.83 -5.08
N ASP A 124 -25.44 6.92 -5.84
CA ASP A 124 -24.21 7.56 -6.31
C ASP A 124 -23.51 8.41 -5.22
N ILE A 125 -22.39 9.03 -5.57
CA ILE A 125 -21.59 9.86 -4.65
C ILE A 125 -22.35 11.11 -4.16
N ARG A 126 -23.12 11.78 -5.03
CA ARG A 126 -23.92 12.96 -4.68
C ARG A 126 -25.13 12.58 -3.85
N GLU A 127 -25.79 11.48 -4.20
CA GLU A 127 -26.91 10.92 -3.47
C GLU A 127 -26.51 10.47 -2.07
N SER A 128 -25.36 9.80 -1.93
CA SER A 128 -24.80 9.41 -0.63
C SER A 128 -24.41 10.62 0.23
N ALA A 129 -23.75 11.63 -0.36
CA ALA A 129 -23.44 12.90 0.31
C ALA A 129 -24.71 13.60 0.81
N ARG A 130 -25.75 13.67 -0.05
CA ARG A 130 -27.02 14.31 0.25
C ARG A 130 -27.81 13.56 1.31
N PHE A 131 -27.95 12.25 1.18
CA PHE A 131 -28.60 11.39 2.18
C PHE A 131 -27.94 11.59 3.55
N SER A 132 -26.60 11.53 3.60
CA SER A 132 -25.83 11.77 4.82
C SER A 132 -26.14 13.13 5.46
N LEU A 133 -25.97 14.23 4.72
CA LEU A 133 -26.19 15.60 5.24
C LEU A 133 -27.64 15.89 5.63
N GLN A 134 -28.62 15.33 4.91
CA GLN A 134 -30.04 15.50 5.23
C GLN A 134 -30.43 14.68 6.47
N MET A 135 -29.84 13.50 6.68
CA MET A 135 -30.03 12.73 7.93
C MET A 135 -29.37 13.40 9.14
N GLU A 136 -28.20 14.04 9.01
CA GLU A 136 -27.62 14.89 10.07
C GLU A 136 -28.58 16.04 10.42
N LYS A 137 -29.12 16.72 9.40
CA LYS A 137 -30.08 17.81 9.58
C LYS A 137 -31.40 17.34 10.21
N LEU A 138 -31.88 16.16 9.83
CA LEU A 138 -33.10 15.58 10.40
C LEU A 138 -32.94 15.25 11.89
N ALA A 139 -31.80 14.67 12.30
CA ALA A 139 -31.51 14.41 13.70
C ALA A 139 -31.60 15.69 14.57
N GLY A 140 -31.09 16.81 14.05
CA GLY A 140 -31.16 18.12 14.72
C GLY A 140 -32.55 18.80 14.69
N LEU A 141 -33.48 18.33 13.84
CA LEU A 141 -34.86 18.83 13.76
C LEU A 141 -35.85 18.03 14.62
N LEU A 142 -35.47 16.85 15.10
CA LEU A 142 -36.36 15.99 15.91
C LEU A 142 -36.45 16.49 17.37
N PRO A 143 -37.66 16.68 17.93
CA PRO A 143 -37.84 17.42 19.18
C PRO A 143 -37.42 16.61 20.42
N SER A 144 -36.37 17.08 21.09
CA SER A 144 -35.82 16.46 22.31
C SER A 144 -36.71 16.53 23.56
N GLY A 145 -37.82 17.29 23.53
CA GLY A 145 -38.73 17.53 24.66
C GLY A 145 -40.23 17.27 24.38
N GLY A 146 -40.58 16.46 23.36
CA GLY A 146 -41.97 16.13 23.05
C GLY A 146 -42.63 15.13 24.03
N PRO A 147 -43.94 14.85 23.90
CA PRO A 147 -44.71 13.98 24.81
C PRO A 147 -44.31 12.50 24.82
N ARG A 148 -43.40 12.09 23.92
CA ARG A 148 -42.78 10.76 23.87
C ARG A 148 -41.27 10.90 23.62
N PRO A 149 -40.50 11.40 24.61
CA PRO A 149 -39.12 11.82 24.39
C PRO A 149 -38.19 10.65 24.05
N GLU A 150 -38.50 9.43 24.51
CA GLU A 150 -37.74 8.21 24.22
C GLU A 150 -37.80 7.84 22.73
N ILE A 151 -38.99 7.94 22.11
CA ILE A 151 -39.18 7.61 20.69
C ILE A 151 -38.53 8.68 19.81
N SER A 152 -38.68 9.97 20.16
CA SER A 152 -38.01 11.04 19.42
C SER A 152 -36.48 10.92 19.51
N ARG A 153 -35.93 10.62 20.69
CA ARG A 153 -34.50 10.34 20.87
C ARG A 153 -34.03 9.11 20.08
N GLY A 154 -34.85 8.06 20.00
CA GLY A 154 -34.57 6.87 19.17
C GLY A 154 -34.54 7.18 17.68
N LEU A 155 -35.44 8.04 17.19
CA LEU A 155 -35.44 8.50 15.78
C LEU A 155 -34.27 9.45 15.48
N ALA A 156 -33.87 10.30 16.43
CA ALA A 156 -32.68 11.13 16.29
C ALA A 156 -31.41 10.27 16.24
N GLU A 157 -31.27 9.30 17.15
CA GLU A 157 -30.17 8.32 17.14
C GLU A 157 -30.14 7.50 15.84
N LEU A 158 -31.30 7.09 15.33
CA LEU A 158 -31.43 6.40 14.05
C LEU A 158 -30.99 7.30 12.88
N SER A 159 -31.40 8.57 12.87
CA SER A 159 -31.02 9.54 11.84
C SER A 159 -29.51 9.83 11.88
N GLU A 160 -28.90 10.01 13.05
CA GLU A 160 -27.43 10.16 13.21
C GLU A 160 -26.65 8.94 12.67
N ARG A 161 -27.16 7.73 12.92
CA ARG A 161 -26.52 6.48 12.45
C ARG A 161 -26.69 6.28 10.94
N LEU A 162 -27.88 6.54 10.40
CA LEU A 162 -28.10 6.56 8.96
C LEU A 162 -27.23 7.61 8.27
N ALA A 163 -27.05 8.78 8.88
CA ALA A 163 -26.15 9.82 8.40
C ALA A 163 -24.69 9.33 8.32
N LEU A 164 -24.19 8.64 9.37
CA LEU A 164 -22.86 8.04 9.39
C LEU A 164 -22.70 6.96 8.30
N HIS A 165 -23.70 6.12 8.07
CA HIS A 165 -23.66 5.14 6.99
C HIS A 165 -23.64 5.81 5.61
N GLY A 166 -24.42 6.88 5.41
CA GLY A 166 -24.32 7.73 4.22
C GLY A 166 -22.93 8.38 4.07
N HIS A 167 -22.30 8.76 5.19
CA HIS A 167 -20.97 9.36 5.19
C HIS A 167 -19.89 8.34 4.81
N ALA A 168 -19.96 7.12 5.35
CA ALA A 168 -19.05 6.03 4.99
C ALA A 168 -19.23 5.59 3.53
N ALA A 169 -20.48 5.46 3.04
CA ALA A 169 -20.75 5.17 1.63
C ALA A 169 -20.25 6.27 0.69
N TRP A 170 -20.47 7.55 1.04
CA TRP A 170 -19.86 8.67 0.32
C TRP A 170 -18.33 8.60 0.36
N ALA A 171 -17.71 8.31 1.51
CA ALA A 171 -16.26 8.29 1.64
C ALA A 171 -15.63 7.14 0.83
N GLN A 172 -16.32 6.01 0.70
CA GLN A 172 -15.93 4.92 -0.20
C GLN A 172 -15.97 5.35 -1.66
N LEU A 173 -17.09 5.96 -2.10
CA LEU A 173 -17.25 6.42 -3.48
C LEU A 173 -16.26 7.54 -3.81
N ALA A 174 -16.08 8.53 -2.92
CA ALA A 174 -15.10 9.60 -3.02
C ALA A 174 -13.65 9.09 -3.04
N ARG A 175 -13.35 8.02 -2.29
CA ARG A 175 -12.05 7.33 -2.38
C ARG A 175 -11.87 6.69 -3.75
N SER A 176 -12.87 5.96 -4.27
CA SER A 176 -12.78 5.32 -5.60
C SER A 176 -12.67 6.34 -6.74
N GLU A 177 -13.32 7.50 -6.62
CA GLU A 177 -13.16 8.61 -7.56
C GLU A 177 -11.76 9.23 -7.44
N ALA A 178 -11.25 9.43 -6.22
CA ALA A 178 -9.87 9.88 -6.01
C ALA A 178 -8.83 8.88 -6.55
N GLU A 179 -9.03 7.57 -6.38
CA GLU A 179 -8.17 6.54 -6.98
C GLU A 179 -8.19 6.64 -8.51
N THR A 180 -9.37 6.78 -9.11
CA THR A 180 -9.54 6.95 -10.57
C THR A 180 -8.84 8.22 -11.09
N GLN A 181 -8.86 9.32 -10.32
CA GLN A 181 -8.18 10.58 -10.67
C GLN A 181 -6.66 10.54 -10.41
N LEU A 182 -6.21 9.81 -9.39
CA LEU A 182 -4.80 9.74 -8.98
C LEU A 182 -4.00 8.70 -9.78
N LEU A 183 -4.59 7.56 -10.14
CA LEU A 183 -3.88 6.50 -10.88
C LEU A 183 -3.20 7.04 -12.16
N PRO A 184 -3.84 7.82 -13.05
CA PRO A 184 -3.16 8.41 -14.22
C PRO A 184 -2.01 9.38 -13.85
N GLN A 185 -2.09 10.06 -12.71
CA GLN A 185 -1.04 10.99 -12.25
C GLN A 185 0.19 10.25 -11.70
N PHE A 186 -0.03 9.06 -11.13
CA PHE A 186 1.01 8.23 -10.53
C PHE A 186 1.49 7.09 -11.45
N ALA A 187 0.79 6.78 -12.56
CA ALA A 187 1.19 5.77 -13.54
C ALA A 187 2.60 5.98 -14.13
N ARG A 188 3.10 7.23 -14.13
CA ARG A 188 4.50 7.52 -14.48
C ARG A 188 5.52 6.82 -13.57
N PHE A 189 5.14 6.49 -12.33
CA PHE A 189 5.93 5.75 -11.36
C PHE A 189 5.77 4.23 -11.48
N ASP A 190 4.95 3.72 -12.40
CA ASP A 190 5.01 2.30 -12.79
C ASP A 190 6.16 2.04 -13.78
N ARG A 191 6.89 3.09 -14.22
CA ARG A 191 8.13 3.01 -15.00
C ARG A 191 9.35 3.08 -14.06
N PRO A 192 10.22 2.04 -14.05
CA PRO A 192 11.48 2.02 -13.31
C PRO A 192 12.32 3.29 -13.43
N GLY A 193 12.73 3.86 -12.29
CA GLY A 193 13.58 5.06 -12.23
C GLY A 193 12.87 6.41 -12.39
N ALA A 194 11.54 6.47 -12.47
CA ALA A 194 10.82 7.74 -12.39
C ALA A 194 10.89 8.35 -10.97
N SER A 195 10.97 9.67 -10.86
CA SER A 195 11.17 10.34 -9.56
C SER A 195 10.51 11.71 -9.48
N SER A 196 10.21 12.16 -8.27
CA SER A 196 9.89 13.56 -7.98
C SER A 196 10.30 13.92 -6.56
N GLU A 197 11.14 14.95 -6.42
CA GLU A 197 11.60 15.47 -5.15
C GLU A 197 11.10 16.91 -4.93
N ARG A 198 10.89 17.28 -3.66
CA ARG A 198 10.77 18.65 -3.20
C ARG A 198 11.66 18.84 -2.00
N HIS A 199 12.54 19.83 -2.03
CA HIS A 199 13.45 20.14 -0.94
C HIS A 199 13.34 21.61 -0.51
N VAL A 200 13.65 21.86 0.76
CA VAL A 200 13.85 23.20 1.32
C VAL A 200 15.09 23.13 2.22
N GLY A 201 15.98 24.11 2.12
CA GLY A 201 17.19 24.18 2.93
C GLY A 201 17.61 25.61 3.25
N GLY A 202 18.42 25.74 4.29
CA GLY A 202 19.11 26.97 4.66
C GLY A 202 20.60 26.70 4.80
N SER A 203 21.43 27.68 4.45
CA SER A 203 22.89 27.56 4.52
C SER A 203 23.53 28.84 5.04
N VAL A 204 24.66 28.69 5.72
CA VAL A 204 25.46 29.78 6.29
C VAL A 204 26.91 29.52 5.90
N GLY A 205 27.51 30.46 5.20
CA GLY A 205 28.91 30.40 4.78
C GLY A 205 29.70 31.66 5.07
N VAL A 206 31.02 31.53 4.99
CA VAL A 206 31.98 32.63 5.10
C VAL A 206 32.86 32.61 3.85
N GLY A 207 32.92 33.75 3.15
CA GLY A 207 33.81 34.00 2.03
C GLY A 207 35.00 34.85 2.46
N LEU A 208 36.20 34.44 2.07
CA LEU A 208 37.46 35.18 2.24
C LEU A 208 38.06 35.47 0.85
N GLY A 209 38.31 36.74 0.52
CA GLY A 209 38.81 37.16 -0.79
C GLY A 209 40.00 38.13 -0.70
N LEU A 210 41.04 37.87 -1.50
CA LEU A 210 42.21 38.75 -1.63
C LEU A 210 42.27 39.36 -3.03
N GLY A 211 41.94 40.65 -3.14
CA GLY A 211 42.11 41.44 -4.36
C GLY A 211 41.31 42.75 -4.37
N GLU A 212 41.98 43.88 -4.63
CA GLU A 212 41.30 45.12 -5.00
C GLU A 212 40.72 45.00 -6.42
N GLY A 213 39.52 45.53 -6.65
CA GLY A 213 38.90 45.55 -7.99
C GLY A 213 38.28 44.23 -8.49
N GLY A 214 38.18 43.19 -7.65
CA GLY A 214 37.46 41.96 -7.99
C GLY A 214 38.23 40.94 -8.84
N VAL A 215 39.54 41.16 -9.06
CA VAL A 215 40.47 40.18 -9.65
C VAL A 215 41.33 39.62 -8.52
N GLY A 216 41.05 38.38 -8.10
CA GLY A 216 41.68 37.82 -6.90
C GLY A 216 41.23 36.41 -6.57
N ALA A 217 41.93 35.78 -5.63
CA ALA A 217 41.55 34.47 -5.12
C ALA A 217 40.47 34.61 -4.03
N LYS A 218 39.35 33.89 -4.18
CA LYS A 218 38.29 33.76 -3.18
C LYS A 218 38.24 32.32 -2.68
N ALA A 219 38.41 32.14 -1.38
CA ALA A 219 37.99 30.95 -0.67
C ALA A 219 36.56 31.15 -0.13
N SER A 220 35.75 30.09 -0.13
CA SER A 220 34.47 30.07 0.59
C SER A 220 34.31 28.76 1.35
N PHE A 221 33.74 28.86 2.55
CA PHE A 221 33.30 27.73 3.36
C PHE A 221 31.81 27.87 3.62
N ASN A 222 31.02 26.81 3.47
CA ASN A 222 29.58 26.85 3.64
C ASN A 222 29.06 25.60 4.36
N VAL A 223 28.17 25.80 5.33
CA VAL A 223 27.44 24.72 6.02
C VAL A 223 25.94 24.90 5.81
N GLY A 224 25.28 23.84 5.34
CA GLY A 224 23.86 23.81 5.01
C GLY A 224 23.10 22.71 5.74
N LEU A 225 21.83 22.98 6.03
CA LEU A 225 20.85 22.01 6.51
C LEU A 225 19.65 22.00 5.55
N GLY A 226 19.21 20.82 5.16
CA GLY A 226 18.08 20.64 4.25
C GLY A 226 17.07 19.60 4.76
N TRP A 227 15.84 19.75 4.27
CA TRP A 227 14.77 18.77 4.41
C TRP A 227 14.17 18.50 3.04
N GLY A 228 14.01 17.22 2.71
CA GLY A 228 13.45 16.78 1.45
C GLY A 228 12.30 15.79 1.61
N ARG A 229 11.46 15.75 0.58
CA ARG A 229 10.47 14.70 0.34
C ARG A 229 10.57 14.27 -1.11
N SER A 230 10.78 12.99 -1.36
CA SER A 230 10.62 12.43 -2.70
C SER A 230 9.62 11.27 -2.73
N VAL A 231 9.10 11.06 -3.93
CA VAL A 231 8.54 9.78 -4.36
C VAL A 231 9.37 9.33 -5.55
N ASP A 232 9.90 8.13 -5.50
CA ASP A 232 10.78 7.57 -6.52
C ASP A 232 10.45 6.09 -6.73
N ASN A 233 10.54 5.64 -7.98
CA ASN A 233 10.45 4.23 -8.33
C ASN A 233 11.87 3.70 -8.57
N ASP A 234 12.20 2.55 -8.01
CA ASP A 234 13.51 1.96 -8.19
C ASP A 234 13.62 1.20 -9.52
N ASP A 235 14.70 0.42 -9.70
CA ASP A 235 14.91 -0.33 -10.94
C ASP A 235 14.21 -1.71 -10.97
N GLU A 236 13.55 -2.14 -9.89
CA GLU A 236 12.72 -3.36 -9.87
C GLU A 236 11.25 -3.05 -10.20
N GLY A 237 10.76 -1.90 -9.72
CA GLY A 237 9.35 -1.49 -9.81
C GLY A 237 8.75 -1.04 -8.47
N PHE A 238 9.52 -1.10 -7.37
CA PHE A 238 9.06 -0.65 -6.05
C PHE A 238 9.01 0.88 -5.96
N VAL A 239 7.93 1.41 -5.39
CA VAL A 239 7.75 2.84 -5.13
C VAL A 239 8.14 3.18 -3.69
N PHE A 240 9.06 4.12 -3.52
CA PHE A 240 9.51 4.62 -2.23
C PHE A 240 8.95 6.01 -1.94
N ARG A 241 8.41 6.22 -0.74
CA ARG A 241 8.07 7.54 -0.21
C ARG A 241 9.12 7.96 0.82
N ASN A 242 10.00 8.86 0.40
CA ASN A 242 11.18 9.26 1.16
C ASN A 242 10.98 10.59 1.90
N ARG A 243 11.57 10.69 3.09
CA ARG A 243 11.67 11.93 3.89
C ARG A 243 13.11 12.09 4.37
N SER A 244 13.86 12.98 3.73
CA SER A 244 15.27 13.20 3.98
C SER A 244 15.52 14.40 4.90
N LYS A 245 16.57 14.30 5.70
CA LYS A 245 17.26 15.41 6.34
C LYS A 245 18.71 15.38 5.89
N THR A 246 19.23 16.50 5.41
CA THR A 246 20.59 16.62 4.89
C THR A 246 21.37 17.63 5.72
N ALA A 247 22.65 17.34 5.94
CA ALA A 247 23.66 18.29 6.37
C ALA A 247 24.78 18.29 5.33
N THR A 248 25.20 19.47 4.89
CA THR A 248 26.24 19.65 3.88
C THR A 248 27.30 20.59 4.41
N ALA A 249 28.57 20.29 4.18
CA ALA A 249 29.68 21.20 4.38
C ALA A 249 30.48 21.25 3.07
N SER A 250 30.85 22.43 2.61
CA SER A 250 31.71 22.59 1.43
C SER A 250 32.75 23.68 1.61
N ALA A 251 33.91 23.47 1.01
CA ALA A 251 35.00 24.43 0.92
C ALA A 251 35.39 24.56 -0.55
N ALA A 252 35.40 25.78 -1.09
CA ALA A 252 35.81 26.06 -2.46
C ALA A 252 36.89 27.14 -2.49
N ILE A 253 37.78 27.07 -3.47
CA ILE A 253 38.83 28.04 -3.75
C ILE A 253 38.77 28.35 -5.24
N GLY A 254 38.46 29.59 -5.61
CA GLY A 254 38.44 30.07 -6.98
C GLY A 254 39.40 31.25 -7.18
N GLY A 255 40.15 31.25 -8.28
CA GLY A 255 41.08 32.33 -8.64
C GLY A 255 41.31 32.37 -10.16
N GLY A 256 41.51 33.57 -10.71
CA GLY A 256 41.68 33.75 -12.15
C GLY A 256 42.18 35.13 -12.52
N VAL A 257 42.83 35.22 -13.68
CA VAL A 257 43.33 36.46 -14.27
C VAL A 257 42.85 36.50 -15.73
N GLY A 258 42.13 37.55 -16.10
CA GLY A 258 41.52 37.69 -17.43
C GLY A 258 40.35 36.73 -17.68
N VAL A 259 40.23 36.20 -18.91
CA VAL A 259 39.10 35.36 -19.35
C VAL A 259 39.14 33.93 -18.81
N ALA A 260 40.14 33.58 -17.98
CA ALA A 260 40.35 32.25 -17.43
C ALA A 260 40.14 32.21 -15.91
N LYS A 261 39.33 31.26 -15.45
CA LYS A 261 39.02 30.99 -14.04
C LYS A 261 39.42 29.57 -13.67
N LEU A 262 40.26 29.41 -12.66
CA LEU A 262 40.51 28.12 -12.01
C LEU A 262 39.70 28.06 -10.72
N SER A 263 39.11 26.91 -10.45
CA SER A 263 38.38 26.63 -9.22
C SER A 263 38.61 25.20 -8.77
N GLY A 264 38.76 25.00 -7.47
CA GLY A 264 38.79 23.70 -6.83
C GLY A 264 37.87 23.71 -5.62
N GLY A 265 37.33 22.55 -5.25
CA GLY A 265 36.46 22.45 -4.08
C GLY A 265 36.37 21.04 -3.53
N VAL A 266 36.14 20.97 -2.23
CA VAL A 266 35.86 19.76 -1.46
C VAL A 266 34.49 19.90 -0.84
N ASP A 267 33.65 18.88 -0.98
CA ASP A 267 32.32 18.84 -0.37
C ASP A 267 32.12 17.57 0.47
N GLY A 268 31.26 17.69 1.48
CA GLY A 268 30.83 16.61 2.34
C GLY A 268 29.33 16.71 2.59
N ARG A 269 28.62 15.59 2.52
CA ARG A 269 27.18 15.51 2.77
C ARG A 269 26.88 14.31 3.65
N ALA A 270 26.17 14.54 4.74
CA ALA A 270 25.53 13.50 5.54
C ALA A 270 24.01 13.61 5.34
N GLN A 271 23.34 12.48 5.12
CA GLN A 271 21.90 12.43 4.89
C GLN A 271 21.28 11.28 5.65
N HIS A 272 20.19 11.57 6.37
CA HIS A 272 19.32 10.56 6.96
C HIS A 272 17.95 10.61 6.28
N THR A 273 17.56 9.55 5.60
CA THR A 273 16.26 9.40 4.93
C THR A 273 15.44 8.34 5.63
N ARG A 274 14.20 8.65 6.04
CA ARG A 274 13.22 7.62 6.37
C ARG A 274 12.38 7.32 5.13
N TYR A 275 12.20 6.05 4.82
CA TYR A 275 11.40 5.60 3.69
C TYR A 275 10.21 4.75 4.13
N GLU A 276 9.22 4.72 3.27
CA GLU A 276 8.10 3.79 3.25
C GLU A 276 8.06 3.16 1.86
N GLU A 277 7.96 1.84 1.78
CA GLU A 277 8.09 1.06 0.54
C GLU A 277 6.72 0.52 0.11
N TYR A 278 6.43 0.58 -1.19
CA TYR A 278 5.17 0.17 -1.78
C TYR A 278 5.43 -0.69 -3.01
N ASP A 279 4.66 -1.78 -3.14
CA ASP A 279 4.83 -2.80 -4.18
C ASP A 279 4.76 -2.24 -5.61
N SER A 280 3.91 -1.24 -5.86
CA SER A 280 3.71 -0.58 -7.15
C SER A 280 3.13 0.83 -6.98
N ALA A 281 3.05 1.63 -8.06
CA ALA A 281 2.35 2.93 -7.97
C ALA A 281 0.85 2.75 -7.75
N THR A 282 0.27 1.64 -8.24
CA THR A 282 -1.10 1.24 -7.96
C THR A 282 -1.31 0.92 -6.47
N ALA A 283 -0.40 0.17 -5.84
CA ALA A 283 -0.44 -0.09 -4.40
C ALA A 283 -0.28 1.21 -3.59
N PHE A 284 0.65 2.08 -3.99
CA PHE A 284 0.85 3.40 -3.39
C PHE A 284 -0.42 4.26 -3.41
N VAL A 285 -1.10 4.36 -4.57
CA VAL A 285 -2.35 5.13 -4.70
C VAL A 285 -3.46 4.48 -3.87
N LYS A 286 -3.70 3.17 -4.02
CA LYS A 286 -4.75 2.45 -3.25
C LYS A 286 -4.59 2.64 -1.74
N LEU A 287 -3.35 2.64 -1.22
CA LEU A 287 -3.07 2.78 0.22
C LEU A 287 -3.03 4.24 0.73
N ASN A 288 -2.95 5.24 -0.15
CA ASN A 288 -2.85 6.65 0.26
C ASN A 288 -3.94 7.56 -0.33
N ALA A 289 -4.89 7.04 -1.12
CA ALA A 289 -5.89 7.85 -1.85
C ALA A 289 -6.72 8.77 -0.95
N ASP A 290 -6.99 8.37 0.29
CA ASP A 290 -7.70 9.17 1.30
C ASP A 290 -6.87 10.34 1.85
N THR A 291 -5.54 10.20 1.86
CA THR A 291 -4.58 11.24 2.27
C THR A 291 -4.14 12.16 1.12
N LEU A 292 -4.10 11.63 -0.11
CA LEU A 292 -3.70 12.34 -1.33
C LEU A 292 -4.88 13.11 -1.95
N GLY A 293 -6.05 12.47 -2.00
CA GLY A 293 -7.30 13.08 -2.46
C GLY A 293 -7.81 14.15 -1.50
N ARG A 294 -8.59 15.10 -2.02
CA ARG A 294 -9.29 16.12 -1.23
C ARG A 294 -10.77 16.12 -1.58
N ALA A 295 -11.61 15.64 -0.68
CA ALA A 295 -13.06 15.63 -0.86
C ALA A 295 -13.81 16.01 0.43
N SER A 296 -15.00 16.60 0.27
CA SER A 296 -16.01 16.75 1.33
C SER A 296 -17.41 16.61 0.73
N ARG A 297 -18.37 16.13 1.52
CA ARG A 297 -19.78 15.94 1.08
C ARG A 297 -20.40 17.23 0.55
N ARG A 298 -20.02 18.38 1.12
CA ARG A 298 -20.50 19.71 0.70
C ARG A 298 -19.88 20.17 -0.62
N ASP A 299 -18.59 19.90 -0.84
CA ASP A 299 -17.93 20.20 -2.12
C ASP A 299 -18.50 19.31 -3.24
N THR A 300 -18.75 18.02 -2.98
CA THR A 300 -19.42 17.07 -3.92
C THR A 300 -20.80 17.57 -4.39
N LEU A 301 -21.54 18.29 -3.55
CA LEU A 301 -22.85 18.87 -3.87
C LEU A 301 -22.77 20.28 -4.50
N GLY A 302 -21.59 20.82 -4.74
CA GLY A 302 -21.41 22.20 -5.22
C GLY A 302 -21.80 23.27 -4.18
N GLN A 303 -21.94 22.89 -2.91
CA GLN A 303 -22.28 23.77 -1.79
C GLN A 303 -21.02 24.37 -1.12
N GLY A 304 -19.83 24.09 -1.65
CA GLY A 304 -18.58 24.76 -1.28
C GLY A 304 -18.66 26.27 -1.57
N ALA A 305 -18.35 27.08 -0.56
CA ALA A 305 -18.64 28.52 -0.57
C ALA A 305 -18.03 29.29 -1.75
N ARG A 306 -18.88 29.97 -2.53
CA ARG A 306 -18.52 30.88 -3.65
C ARG A 306 -17.85 32.20 -3.24
N ALA A 307 -17.43 32.36 -1.98
CA ALA A 307 -16.84 33.61 -1.47
C ALA A 307 -15.34 33.43 -1.16
N ALA A 308 -14.51 34.40 -1.58
CA ALA A 308 -13.07 34.42 -1.31
C ALA A 308 -12.71 34.30 0.19
N VAL A 309 -13.60 34.77 1.08
CA VAL A 309 -13.51 34.62 2.54
C VAL A 309 -13.47 33.14 2.99
N GLY A 310 -14.10 32.23 2.24
CA GLY A 310 -14.09 30.79 2.51
C GLY A 310 -12.70 30.15 2.36
N ALA A 311 -11.82 30.72 1.53
CA ALA A 311 -10.43 30.26 1.42
C ALA A 311 -9.60 30.63 2.66
N LEU A 312 -9.85 31.80 3.25
CA LEU A 312 -9.23 32.23 4.51
C LEU A 312 -9.72 31.42 5.71
N ILE A 313 -11.01 31.11 5.81
CA ILE A 313 -11.57 30.28 6.90
C ILE A 313 -11.00 28.84 6.85
N ARG A 314 -10.73 28.30 5.65
CA ARG A 314 -10.07 26.99 5.46
C ARG A 314 -8.64 26.93 6.03
N LEU A 315 -7.96 28.06 6.28
CA LEU A 315 -6.62 28.08 6.89
C LEU A 315 -6.63 27.99 8.43
N PHE A 316 -7.72 28.41 9.09
CA PHE A 316 -7.71 28.72 10.54
C PHE A 316 -8.75 27.98 11.40
N ARG A 317 -9.54 27.04 10.85
CA ARG A 317 -10.44 26.17 11.66
C ARG A 317 -10.20 24.67 11.42
N PRO A 318 -9.79 23.89 12.44
CA PRO A 318 -9.73 22.43 12.32
C PRO A 318 -11.16 21.87 12.19
N GLY A 319 -11.43 21.18 11.08
CA GLY A 319 -12.73 20.55 10.80
C GLY A 319 -13.37 20.91 9.45
N HIS A 320 -12.85 21.90 8.71
CA HIS A 320 -13.33 22.24 7.36
C HIS A 320 -12.21 22.21 6.32
N GLY A 321 -11.87 20.98 5.90
CA GLY A 321 -10.88 20.73 4.85
C GLY A 321 -10.52 19.25 4.78
N ASN A 322 -10.99 18.57 3.74
CA ASN A 322 -10.82 17.14 3.47
C ASN A 322 -11.44 16.19 4.51
N GLU A 323 -12.74 15.89 4.36
CA GLU A 323 -13.41 14.82 5.13
C GLU A 323 -12.85 13.43 4.77
N LEU A 324 -12.34 13.25 3.55
CA LEU A 324 -11.82 11.96 3.06
C LEU A 324 -10.65 11.43 3.90
N LYS A 325 -9.83 12.32 4.49
CA LYS A 325 -8.73 11.96 5.43
C LYS A 325 -9.21 11.19 6.68
N HIS A 326 -10.52 11.11 6.91
CA HIS A 326 -11.12 10.31 7.96
C HIS A 326 -11.73 9.00 7.47
N TYR A 327 -11.54 8.62 6.20
CA TYR A 327 -12.07 7.41 5.56
C TYR A 327 -11.97 6.16 6.45
N HIS A 328 -10.77 5.76 6.88
CA HIS A 328 -10.58 4.58 7.73
C HIS A 328 -11.38 4.65 9.05
N ARG A 329 -11.41 5.84 9.67
CA ARG A 329 -12.19 6.08 10.90
C ARG A 329 -13.69 5.98 10.63
N LEU A 330 -14.17 6.51 9.50
CA LEU A 330 -15.58 6.49 9.10
C LEU A 330 -16.07 5.08 8.75
N GLN A 331 -15.29 4.32 7.99
CA GLN A 331 -15.61 2.92 7.69
C GLN A 331 -15.70 2.08 8.97
N GLN A 332 -14.71 2.21 9.86
CA GLN A 332 -14.75 1.50 11.13
C GLN A 332 -15.94 1.96 11.98
N GLN A 333 -16.16 3.28 12.13
CA GLN A 333 -17.32 3.80 12.87
C GLN A 333 -18.66 3.29 12.32
N ALA A 334 -18.83 3.20 11.00
CA ALA A 334 -20.00 2.61 10.38
C ALA A 334 -20.10 1.10 10.68
N ALA A 335 -18.99 0.36 10.55
CA ALA A 335 -18.94 -1.07 10.84
C ALA A 335 -19.41 -1.40 12.25
N ASP A 336 -18.85 -0.70 13.23
CA ASP A 336 -19.16 -0.93 14.64
C ASP A 336 -20.65 -0.63 14.89
N GLN A 337 -21.18 0.46 14.32
CA GLN A 337 -22.54 0.93 14.62
C GLN A 337 -23.68 0.12 13.97
N GLN A 338 -23.39 -0.82 13.06
CA GLN A 338 -24.43 -1.61 12.38
C GLN A 338 -25.31 -2.42 13.32
N GLN A 339 -24.74 -3.06 14.35
CA GLN A 339 -25.54 -3.84 15.31
C GLN A 339 -26.63 -2.98 15.98
N ARG A 340 -26.30 -1.73 16.34
CA ARG A 340 -27.25 -0.79 16.95
C ARG A 340 -28.23 -0.24 15.92
N LEU A 341 -27.77 -0.02 14.69
CA LEU A 341 -28.64 0.38 13.59
C LEU A 341 -29.70 -0.69 13.30
N GLY A 342 -29.33 -1.98 13.26
CA GLY A 342 -30.28 -3.09 13.13
C GLY A 342 -31.35 -3.09 14.24
N VAL A 343 -30.97 -2.86 15.49
CA VAL A 343 -31.92 -2.74 16.61
C VAL A 343 -32.89 -1.56 16.43
N LEU A 344 -32.39 -0.41 15.97
CA LEU A 344 -33.21 0.80 15.75
C LEU A 344 -34.11 0.69 14.51
N LEU A 345 -33.66 -0.01 13.46
CA LEU A 345 -34.49 -0.37 12.30
C LEU A 345 -35.57 -1.38 12.70
N GLY A 346 -35.29 -2.28 13.63
CA GLY A 346 -36.29 -3.14 14.27
C GLY A 346 -37.44 -2.38 14.94
N TRP A 347 -37.20 -1.16 15.44
CA TRP A 347 -38.25 -0.29 15.99
C TRP A 347 -39.15 0.35 14.91
N LEU A 348 -38.73 0.33 13.65
CA LEU A 348 -39.54 0.66 12.47
C LEU A 348 -40.24 -0.56 11.85
N GLY A 349 -40.18 -1.73 12.51
CA GLY A 349 -40.75 -2.99 12.02
C GLY A 349 -39.84 -3.76 11.05
N GLN A 350 -38.62 -3.30 10.80
CA GLN A 350 -37.65 -3.96 9.93
C GLN A 350 -36.78 -4.91 10.76
N ARG A 351 -37.20 -6.18 10.89
CA ARG A 351 -36.39 -7.23 11.53
C ARG A 351 -35.52 -7.94 10.49
N ASP A 352 -34.21 -7.72 10.53
CA ASP A 352 -33.18 -8.77 10.66
C ASP A 352 -31.76 -8.21 10.45
N ALA A 353 -30.76 -9.05 10.75
CA ALA A 353 -29.40 -8.62 11.03
C ALA A 353 -28.66 -8.01 9.82
N SER A 354 -28.18 -6.78 9.99
CA SER A 354 -27.13 -6.19 9.16
C SER A 354 -25.80 -6.91 9.40
N ALA A 355 -25.23 -7.52 8.36
CA ALA A 355 -23.88 -8.09 8.42
C ALA A 355 -22.84 -7.01 8.75
N PRO A 356 -21.86 -7.27 9.63
CA PRO A 356 -20.81 -6.31 9.93
C PRO A 356 -19.99 -6.02 8.68
N LEU A 357 -19.75 -4.74 8.43
CA LEU A 357 -18.74 -4.28 7.48
C LEU A 357 -17.39 -4.85 7.93
N PRO A 358 -16.56 -5.35 6.99
CA PRO A 358 -15.21 -5.73 7.33
C PRO A 358 -14.50 -4.52 7.93
N GLY A 359 -14.05 -4.66 9.18
CA GLY A 359 -13.26 -3.63 9.85
C GLY A 359 -12.07 -3.25 8.98
N SER A 360 -11.75 -1.95 8.93
CA SER A 360 -10.73 -1.49 7.99
C SER A 360 -9.38 -2.10 8.38
N ARG A 361 -8.78 -2.90 7.50
CA ARG A 361 -7.41 -3.39 7.66
C ARG A 361 -6.44 -2.30 7.21
N PRO A 362 -5.80 -1.51 8.09
CA PRO A 362 -4.67 -0.70 7.69
C PRO A 362 -3.53 -1.65 7.30
N ALA A 363 -3.09 -1.61 6.05
CA ALA A 363 -1.90 -2.35 5.63
C ALA A 363 -0.68 -1.79 6.39
N VAL A 364 0.15 -2.67 6.93
CA VAL A 364 1.44 -2.28 7.50
C VAL A 364 2.41 -2.09 6.34
N VAL A 365 2.63 -0.83 5.97
CA VAL A 365 3.59 -0.45 4.93
C VAL A 365 5.02 -0.71 5.46
N PRO A 366 5.87 -1.48 4.75
CA PRO A 366 7.27 -1.64 5.12
C PRO A 366 7.98 -0.29 5.20
N SER A 367 8.89 -0.15 6.15
CA SER A 367 9.63 1.10 6.35
C SER A 367 11.02 0.85 6.90
N GLY A 368 11.90 1.80 6.64
CA GLY A 368 13.29 1.72 7.08
C GLY A 368 13.95 3.09 7.14
N ASP A 369 15.22 3.08 7.51
CA ASP A 369 16.05 4.27 7.62
C ASP A 369 17.33 4.06 6.77
N ILE A 370 17.65 5.06 5.94
CA ILE A 370 18.82 5.10 5.05
C ILE A 370 19.76 6.19 5.55
N VAL A 371 21.03 5.85 5.71
CA VAL A 371 22.10 6.78 6.05
C VAL A 371 23.06 6.87 4.86
N SER A 372 23.18 8.06 4.26
CA SER A 372 24.18 8.35 3.24
C SER A 372 25.26 9.29 3.81
N VAL A 373 26.52 8.99 3.51
CA VAL A 373 27.67 9.84 3.74
C VAL A 373 28.47 9.94 2.44
N LYS A 374 28.61 11.16 1.93
CA LYS A 374 29.32 11.49 0.70
C LYS A 374 30.47 12.46 0.99
N GLY A 375 31.60 12.24 0.32
CA GLY A 375 32.70 13.20 0.22
C GLY A 375 33.11 13.37 -1.25
N GLY A 376 33.33 14.59 -1.68
CA GLY A 376 33.72 14.94 -3.05
C GLY A 376 34.92 15.88 -3.10
N ALA A 377 35.69 15.76 -4.17
CA ALA A 377 36.73 16.71 -4.54
C ALA A 377 36.62 16.99 -6.05
N SER A 378 36.74 18.26 -6.42
CA SER A 378 36.64 18.72 -7.80
C SER A 378 37.66 19.80 -8.13
N ALA A 379 38.09 19.83 -9.38
CA ALA A 379 38.88 20.90 -9.97
C ALA A 379 38.29 21.24 -11.35
N ARG A 380 38.10 22.52 -11.65
CA ARG A 380 37.48 23.04 -12.86
C ARG A 380 38.21 24.29 -13.33
N ALA A 381 38.69 24.24 -14.57
CA ALA A 381 39.27 25.37 -15.29
C ALA A 381 38.29 25.83 -16.38
N GLU A 382 37.98 27.12 -16.41
CA GLU A 382 37.15 27.74 -17.43
C GLU A 382 37.95 28.79 -18.19
N ALA A 383 37.80 28.86 -19.52
CA ALA A 383 38.43 29.89 -20.36
C ALA A 383 37.59 30.12 -21.62
N ALA A 384 37.24 31.38 -21.92
CA ALA A 384 36.55 31.76 -23.17
C ALA A 384 35.30 30.92 -23.54
N GLY A 385 34.46 30.59 -22.54
CA GLY A 385 33.26 29.76 -22.72
C GLY A 385 33.49 28.25 -22.71
N LEU A 386 34.75 27.80 -22.66
CA LEU A 386 35.14 26.41 -22.43
C LEU A 386 35.24 26.16 -20.92
N SER A 387 34.80 24.98 -20.45
CA SER A 387 35.03 24.53 -19.07
C SER A 387 35.48 23.08 -19.06
N ALA A 388 36.69 22.81 -18.58
CA ALA A 388 37.24 21.49 -18.35
C ALA A 388 37.32 21.24 -16.84
N GLY A 389 36.74 20.14 -16.36
CA GLY A 389 36.79 19.80 -14.94
C GLY A 389 36.85 18.30 -14.70
N VAL A 390 37.54 17.94 -13.63
CA VAL A 390 37.61 16.57 -13.09
C VAL A 390 37.03 16.62 -11.69
N GLY A 391 36.05 15.76 -11.44
CA GLY A 391 35.43 15.58 -10.13
C GLY A 391 35.42 14.10 -9.77
N VAL A 392 35.79 13.80 -8.52
CA VAL A 392 35.63 12.48 -7.92
C VAL A 392 34.84 12.65 -6.64
N SER A 393 33.76 11.90 -6.47
CA SER A 393 33.08 11.78 -5.19
C SER A 393 32.83 10.32 -4.82
N VAL A 394 32.96 10.03 -3.53
CA VAL A 394 32.70 8.73 -2.93
C VAL A 394 31.50 8.86 -2.02
N GLU A 395 30.52 7.97 -2.17
CA GLU A 395 29.32 7.93 -1.36
C GLU A 395 29.14 6.53 -0.76
N ARG A 396 28.85 6.46 0.53
CA ARG A 396 28.43 5.24 1.23
C ARG A 396 26.99 5.41 1.66
N ILE A 397 26.15 4.44 1.31
CA ILE A 397 24.74 4.39 1.68
C ILE A 397 24.50 3.08 2.43
N ASP A 398 24.15 3.16 3.70
CA ASP A 398 23.73 2.02 4.53
C ASP A 398 22.20 2.08 4.70
N ILE A 399 21.50 1.01 4.33
CA ILE A 399 20.04 0.91 4.29
C ILE A 399 19.60 -0.13 5.32
N HIS A 400 18.70 0.26 6.22
CA HIS A 400 18.19 -0.59 7.30
C HIS A 400 16.68 -0.75 7.15
N ALA A 401 16.26 -1.85 6.52
CA ALA A 401 14.86 -2.26 6.36
C ALA A 401 14.37 -2.96 7.63
N LYS A 402 13.22 -2.56 8.19
CA LYS A 402 12.63 -3.19 9.38
C LYS A 402 11.56 -4.19 8.98
N ALA A 403 11.84 -5.48 9.15
CA ALA A 403 10.89 -6.55 8.94
C ALA A 403 10.23 -6.94 10.27
N TRP A 404 8.92 -6.79 10.34
CA TRP A 404 8.10 -7.25 11.47
C TRP A 404 7.50 -8.60 11.12
N THR A 405 8.09 -9.67 11.62
CA THR A 405 7.65 -11.05 11.35
C THR A 405 6.71 -11.53 12.45
N PRO A 406 5.37 -11.66 12.22
CA PRO A 406 4.43 -12.09 13.26
C PRO A 406 4.82 -13.44 13.86
N TYR A 407 4.68 -13.61 15.18
CA TYR A 407 5.17 -14.80 15.88
C TYR A 407 4.69 -16.11 15.21
N TRP A 408 3.41 -16.20 14.86
CA TRP A 408 2.86 -17.39 14.20
C TRP A 408 3.55 -17.74 12.88
N ARG A 409 3.94 -16.73 12.07
CA ARG A 409 4.60 -16.93 10.78
C ARG A 409 6.06 -17.32 10.96
N ALA A 410 6.72 -16.79 12.00
CA ALA A 410 8.09 -17.15 12.35
C ALA A 410 8.19 -18.57 12.96
N LEU A 411 7.21 -18.97 13.77
CA LEU A 411 7.14 -20.28 14.43
C LEU A 411 6.69 -21.40 13.47
N ALA A 412 5.87 -21.10 12.46
CA ALA A 412 5.52 -22.05 11.40
C ALA A 412 6.65 -22.31 10.38
N SER A 413 7.78 -21.60 10.48
CA SER A 413 8.92 -21.77 9.58
C SER A 413 9.75 -23.01 9.93
N PRO A 414 10.30 -23.76 8.94
CA PRO A 414 11.24 -24.85 9.18
C PRO A 414 12.48 -24.47 10.00
N ARG A 415 12.81 -23.17 10.06
CA ARG A 415 13.96 -22.64 10.82
C ARG A 415 13.62 -22.22 12.27
N GLN A 416 12.35 -22.25 12.65
CA GLN A 416 11.84 -21.95 14.00
C GLN A 416 12.33 -20.61 14.60
N ALA A 417 11.55 -19.53 14.42
CA ALA A 417 11.75 -18.19 15.01
C ALA A 417 12.97 -17.35 14.54
N ALA A 418 14.10 -17.95 14.15
CA ALA A 418 15.27 -17.25 13.58
C ALA A 418 15.98 -18.13 12.52
N ARG A 419 17.15 -17.70 12.03
CA ARG A 419 18.07 -18.55 11.25
C ARG A 419 19.25 -19.00 12.07
N ASP A 420 19.79 -18.10 12.88
CA ASP A 420 20.81 -18.46 13.85
C ASP A 420 20.16 -19.34 14.94
N PRO A 421 20.68 -20.55 15.21
CA PRO A 421 20.07 -21.47 16.18
C PRO A 421 20.15 -20.94 17.62
N GLU A 422 21.14 -20.12 17.96
CA GLU A 422 21.24 -19.48 19.27
C GLU A 422 20.18 -18.38 19.40
N ILE A 423 20.01 -17.54 18.38
CA ILE A 423 18.98 -16.49 18.37
C ILE A 423 17.57 -17.11 18.33
N ALA A 424 17.38 -18.23 17.63
CA ALA A 424 16.15 -19.02 17.64
C ALA A 424 15.83 -19.50 19.06
N ALA A 425 16.79 -20.13 19.74
CA ALA A 425 16.64 -20.57 21.13
C ALA A 425 16.36 -19.40 22.09
N GLN A 426 17.05 -18.26 21.93
CA GLN A 426 16.81 -17.05 22.71
C GLN A 426 15.40 -16.46 22.45
N ARG A 427 14.89 -16.50 21.22
CA ARG A 427 13.53 -16.06 20.88
C ARG A 427 12.44 -16.97 21.45
N LEU A 428 12.64 -18.28 21.40
CA LEU A 428 11.74 -19.27 22.00
C LEU A 428 11.72 -19.13 23.53
N ALA A 429 12.89 -19.06 24.16
CA ALA A 429 13.03 -18.80 25.60
C ALA A 429 12.41 -17.45 26.02
N GLY A 430 12.52 -16.42 25.17
CA GLY A 430 11.87 -15.12 25.37
C GLY A 430 10.35 -15.21 25.34
N ILE A 431 9.76 -15.91 24.36
CA ILE A 431 8.32 -16.21 24.33
C ILE A 431 7.89 -16.91 25.62
N GLU A 432 8.63 -17.92 26.07
CA GLU A 432 8.29 -18.68 27.26
C GLU A 432 8.40 -17.85 28.55
N ALA A 433 9.46 -17.06 28.70
CA ALA A 433 9.67 -16.17 29.83
C ALA A 433 8.54 -15.12 29.93
N GLN A 434 8.12 -14.56 28.79
CA GLN A 434 6.99 -13.62 28.73
C GLN A 434 5.67 -14.34 28.98
N ALA A 435 5.46 -15.53 28.39
CA ALA A 435 4.27 -16.35 28.60
C ALA A 435 4.12 -16.81 30.06
N GLN A 436 5.21 -16.92 30.84
CA GLN A 436 5.18 -17.21 32.27
C GLN A 436 4.38 -16.16 33.07
N ALA A 437 4.22 -14.92 32.57
CA ALA A 437 3.32 -13.94 33.16
C ALA A 437 1.82 -14.29 33.02
N LEU A 438 1.47 -15.17 32.07
CA LEU A 438 0.10 -15.64 31.78
C LEU A 438 -0.26 -16.96 32.48
N PHE A 439 0.68 -17.61 33.17
CA PHE A 439 0.43 -18.75 34.06
C PHE A 439 0.32 -18.32 35.53
N ASP A 440 -0.41 -19.08 36.34
CA ASP A 440 -0.62 -18.82 37.76
C ASP A 440 0.71 -18.75 38.54
N GLY A 441 0.85 -17.73 39.38
CA GLY A 441 1.96 -17.61 40.32
C GLY A 441 1.69 -18.35 41.64
N PRO A 442 2.68 -18.50 42.53
CA PRO A 442 2.56 -19.27 43.78
C PRO A 442 1.51 -18.78 44.79
N ARG A 443 0.91 -17.60 44.56
CA ARG A 443 -0.14 -16.99 45.40
C ARG A 443 -1.46 -16.81 44.66
N ASP A 444 -1.51 -17.15 43.37
CA ASP A 444 -2.73 -17.06 42.57
C ASP A 444 -3.61 -18.31 42.82
N ARG A 445 -4.92 -18.18 42.56
CA ARG A 445 -5.82 -19.34 42.56
C ARG A 445 -5.61 -20.12 41.25
N ALA A 446 -5.80 -21.44 41.28
CA ALA A 446 -5.74 -22.25 40.07
C ALA A 446 -6.73 -21.76 39.01
N GLY A 447 -6.25 -21.55 37.78
CA GLY A 447 -7.01 -21.00 36.65
C GLY A 447 -7.24 -19.48 36.71
N ALA A 448 -6.50 -18.73 37.55
CA ALA A 448 -6.67 -17.28 37.64
C ALA A 448 -6.12 -16.53 36.43
N ARG A 449 -5.00 -16.99 35.85
CA ARG A 449 -4.35 -16.36 34.68
C ARG A 449 -4.68 -17.06 33.36
N PRO A 450 -4.57 -16.37 32.19
CA PRO A 450 -5.10 -16.88 30.93
C PRO A 450 -4.59 -18.25 30.49
N LEU A 451 -3.27 -18.48 30.45
CA LEU A 451 -2.75 -19.76 29.97
C LEU A 451 -3.09 -20.90 30.92
N SER A 452 -3.04 -20.68 32.24
CA SER A 452 -3.48 -21.67 33.23
C SER A 452 -4.98 -21.96 33.16
N ARG A 453 -5.82 -20.95 32.89
CA ARG A 453 -7.27 -21.14 32.66
C ARG A 453 -7.56 -21.97 31.40
N LEU A 454 -6.86 -21.69 30.31
CA LEU A 454 -7.08 -22.33 29.01
C LEU A 454 -6.58 -23.78 28.96
N SER A 455 -5.43 -24.05 29.57
CA SER A 455 -4.73 -25.34 29.48
C SER A 455 -4.82 -26.22 30.75
N ALA A 456 -5.31 -25.67 31.86
CA ALA A 456 -5.28 -26.29 33.18
C ALA A 456 -3.87 -26.67 33.71
N VAL A 457 -2.78 -26.12 33.13
CA VAL A 457 -1.40 -26.32 33.62
C VAL A 457 -0.79 -25.06 34.23
N ALA A 458 0.24 -25.23 35.06
CA ALA A 458 0.84 -24.15 35.87
C ALA A 458 2.11 -23.49 35.29
N SER A 459 2.64 -23.97 34.16
CA SER A 459 3.88 -23.43 33.57
C SER A 459 4.02 -23.74 32.08
N ALA A 460 4.89 -23.00 31.39
CA ALA A 460 5.24 -23.25 30.00
C ALA A 460 5.82 -24.66 29.78
N ARG A 461 6.61 -25.17 30.73
CA ARG A 461 7.13 -26.55 30.70
C ARG A 461 6.00 -27.59 30.76
N ALA A 462 5.09 -27.44 31.72
CA ALA A 462 3.94 -28.35 31.84
C ALA A 462 3.01 -28.28 30.61
N LEU A 463 3.00 -27.16 29.87
CA LEU A 463 2.25 -27.03 28.62
C LEU A 463 2.86 -27.87 27.48
N ARG A 464 4.18 -28.05 27.41
CA ARG A 464 4.81 -28.94 26.42
C ARG A 464 4.58 -30.42 26.74
N GLU A 465 4.62 -30.74 28.04
CA GLU A 465 4.45 -32.10 28.55
C GLU A 465 2.97 -32.60 28.50
N CYS A 466 1.97 -31.71 28.36
CA CYS A 466 0.53 -32.08 28.41
C CYS A 466 0.01 -32.79 27.14
N GLY A 467 -1.10 -33.54 27.26
CA GLY A 467 -1.66 -34.32 26.15
C GLY A 467 -2.20 -33.49 24.97
N PRO A 468 -2.24 -34.02 23.73
CA PRO A 468 -2.65 -33.27 22.55
C PRO A 468 -4.11 -32.77 22.62
N GLU A 469 -4.99 -33.49 23.32
CA GLU A 469 -6.37 -33.06 23.60
C GLU A 469 -6.42 -31.79 24.47
N VAL A 470 -5.50 -31.65 25.43
CA VAL A 470 -5.38 -30.47 26.30
C VAL A 470 -4.93 -29.26 25.50
N LEU A 471 -3.95 -29.43 24.60
CA LEU A 471 -3.53 -28.39 23.66
C LEU A 471 -4.69 -27.97 22.76
N LEU A 472 -5.40 -28.91 22.11
CA LEU A 472 -6.54 -28.58 21.25
C LEU A 472 -7.64 -27.82 22.01
N LYS A 473 -7.96 -28.24 23.23
CA LYS A 473 -8.93 -27.57 24.09
C LYS A 473 -8.49 -26.16 24.48
N ALA A 474 -7.21 -25.95 24.79
CA ALA A 474 -6.66 -24.63 25.09
C ALA A 474 -6.73 -23.68 23.86
N VAL A 475 -6.46 -24.20 22.66
CA VAL A 475 -6.57 -23.45 21.40
C VAL A 475 -8.02 -23.07 21.09
N GLN A 476 -8.98 -24.00 21.29
CA GLN A 476 -10.41 -23.72 21.16
C GLN A 476 -10.90 -22.68 22.18
N GLY A 477 -10.41 -22.76 23.43
CA GLY A 477 -10.68 -21.76 24.46
C GLY A 477 -10.14 -20.37 24.09
N LEU A 478 -8.92 -20.29 23.52
CA LEU A 478 -8.34 -19.04 23.04
C LEU A 478 -9.19 -18.43 21.92
N ALA A 479 -9.68 -19.24 20.97
CA ALA A 479 -10.59 -18.77 19.93
C ALA A 479 -11.89 -18.20 20.51
N ALA A 480 -12.50 -18.90 21.47
CA ALA A 480 -13.73 -18.46 22.12
C ALA A 480 -13.55 -17.17 22.95
N GLU A 481 -12.42 -17.02 23.67
CA GLU A 481 -12.12 -15.79 24.41
C GLU A 481 -11.81 -14.61 23.47
N LEU A 482 -11.13 -14.84 22.34
CA LEU A 482 -10.94 -13.83 21.29
C LEU A 482 -12.27 -13.39 20.67
N ASP A 483 -13.16 -14.33 20.37
CA ASP A 483 -14.49 -14.06 19.81
C ASP A 483 -15.34 -13.24 20.78
N HIS A 484 -15.35 -13.63 22.06
CA HIS A 484 -16.05 -12.90 23.10
C HIS A 484 -15.51 -11.48 23.27
N PHE A 485 -14.19 -11.31 23.34
CA PHE A 485 -13.55 -9.99 23.42
C PHE A 485 -13.90 -9.13 22.20
N CYS A 486 -13.84 -9.69 20.99
CA CYS A 486 -14.20 -8.98 19.77
C CYS A 486 -15.67 -8.53 19.78
N ALA A 487 -16.60 -9.40 20.18
CA ALA A 487 -18.02 -9.07 20.25
C ALA A 487 -18.31 -7.96 21.28
N VAL A 488 -17.69 -8.00 22.46
CA VAL A 488 -17.86 -6.96 23.50
C VAL A 488 -17.26 -5.62 23.05
N ALA A 489 -16.07 -5.63 22.45
CA ALA A 489 -15.43 -4.42 21.92
C ALA A 489 -16.24 -3.81 20.77
N GLN A 490 -16.80 -4.63 19.86
CA GLN A 490 -17.70 -4.18 18.79
C GLN A 490 -18.95 -3.50 19.35
N GLN A 491 -19.61 -4.09 20.36
CA GLN A 491 -20.78 -3.49 21.00
C GLN A 491 -20.47 -2.11 21.60
N LEU A 492 -19.30 -1.94 22.23
CA LEU A 492 -18.88 -0.66 22.78
C LEU A 492 -18.51 0.36 21.69
N ASP A 493 -17.84 -0.08 20.63
CA ASP A 493 -17.52 0.75 19.49
C ASP A 493 -18.79 1.21 18.74
N ALA A 494 -19.84 0.39 18.74
CA ALA A 494 -21.20 0.70 18.28
C ALA A 494 -21.91 1.76 19.15
N GLY A 495 -21.42 1.98 20.37
CA GLY A 495 -22.07 2.78 21.40
C GLY A 495 -23.21 2.05 22.13
N ILE A 496 -23.39 0.75 21.90
CA ILE A 496 -24.28 -0.10 22.70
C ILE A 496 -23.66 -0.23 24.10
N GLY A 497 -24.47 -0.27 25.15
CA GLY A 497 -23.97 -0.57 26.49
C GLY A 497 -23.18 0.53 27.20
N LYS A 498 -22.98 1.73 26.62
CA LYS A 498 -22.34 2.90 27.29
C LYS A 498 -22.99 3.30 28.62
N ARG A 499 -24.24 2.89 28.87
CA ARG A 499 -24.98 3.07 30.14
C ARG A 499 -25.28 1.76 30.90
N GLN A 500 -24.94 0.60 30.34
CA GLN A 500 -25.32 -0.73 30.84
C GLN A 500 -24.10 -1.64 31.04
N GLY A 501 -23.08 -1.15 31.75
CA GLY A 501 -21.98 -1.98 32.23
C GLY A 501 -20.99 -2.53 31.18
N GLY A 502 -21.22 -2.38 29.86
CA GLY A 502 -20.35 -2.96 28.83
C GLY A 502 -18.87 -2.57 28.98
N ALA A 503 -18.56 -1.32 29.33
CA ALA A 503 -17.19 -0.86 29.58
C ALA A 503 -16.55 -1.48 30.84
N ARG A 504 -17.37 -1.99 31.78
CA ARG A 504 -16.90 -2.82 32.90
C ARG A 504 -16.65 -4.26 32.46
N VAL A 505 -17.43 -4.79 31.50
CA VAL A 505 -17.21 -6.13 30.92
C VAL A 505 -15.93 -6.14 30.08
N GLU A 506 -15.75 -5.19 29.17
CA GLU A 506 -14.50 -5.04 28.40
C GLU A 506 -13.30 -4.87 29.33
N ARG A 507 -13.42 -4.04 30.37
CA ARG A 507 -12.37 -3.90 31.39
C ARG A 507 -12.13 -5.19 32.16
N SER A 508 -13.15 -5.94 32.53
CA SER A 508 -13.01 -7.24 33.21
C SER A 508 -12.34 -8.29 32.33
N ILE A 509 -12.56 -8.28 31.01
CA ILE A 509 -11.86 -9.14 30.05
C ILE A 509 -10.41 -8.64 29.88
N ALA A 510 -10.19 -7.33 29.82
CA ALA A 510 -8.85 -6.77 29.74
C ALA A 510 -8.02 -7.08 30.99
N ASP A 511 -8.59 -6.93 32.18
CA ASP A 511 -8.00 -7.28 33.46
C ASP A 511 -7.72 -8.79 33.56
N SER A 512 -8.64 -9.66 33.09
CA SER A 512 -8.42 -11.12 33.08
C SER A 512 -7.29 -11.54 32.12
N TRP A 513 -7.10 -10.79 31.02
CA TRP A 513 -5.97 -10.89 30.09
C TRP A 513 -4.76 -10.01 30.47
N ARG A 514 -4.77 -9.35 31.63
CA ARG A 514 -3.70 -8.46 32.13
C ARG A 514 -3.33 -7.30 31.19
N GLY A 515 -4.25 -6.86 30.33
CA GLY A 515 -4.06 -5.73 29.43
C GLY A 515 -4.66 -4.42 29.98
N ARG A 516 -4.01 -3.28 29.73
CA ARG A 516 -4.53 -1.93 30.03
C ARG A 516 -5.20 -1.28 28.80
N SER A 517 -4.79 -1.67 27.60
CA SER A 517 -5.44 -1.36 26.32
C SER A 517 -5.84 -2.62 25.56
N ARG A 518 -6.64 -2.46 24.50
CA ARG A 518 -7.02 -3.57 23.61
C ARG A 518 -5.81 -4.21 22.93
N GLU A 519 -4.82 -3.40 22.57
CA GLU A 519 -3.55 -3.87 22.01
C GLU A 519 -2.68 -4.62 23.03
N ASP A 520 -2.86 -4.40 24.34
CA ASP A 520 -2.21 -5.24 25.36
C ASP A 520 -2.92 -6.61 25.44
N VAL A 521 -4.26 -6.62 25.44
CA VAL A 521 -5.07 -7.85 25.46
C VAL A 521 -4.76 -8.73 24.25
N LEU A 522 -4.80 -8.15 23.05
CA LEU A 522 -4.48 -8.83 21.80
C LEU A 522 -3.02 -9.31 21.76
N ALA A 523 -2.09 -8.55 22.32
CA ALA A 523 -0.69 -9.00 22.43
C ALA A 523 -0.55 -10.19 23.38
N ASN A 524 -1.24 -10.19 24.53
CA ASN A 524 -1.23 -11.31 25.46
C ASN A 524 -1.95 -12.55 24.89
N MET A 525 -3.00 -12.38 24.08
CA MET A 525 -3.62 -13.46 23.30
C MET A 525 -2.68 -14.01 22.22
N ALA A 526 -1.93 -13.16 21.52
CA ALA A 526 -0.93 -13.57 20.54
C ALA A 526 0.31 -14.24 21.17
N LEU A 527 0.67 -13.86 22.39
CA LEU A 527 1.71 -14.50 23.20
C LEU A 527 1.26 -15.89 23.69
N ALA A 528 0.00 -16.01 24.14
CA ALA A 528 -0.61 -17.29 24.47
C ALA A 528 -0.69 -18.23 23.24
N HIS A 529 -1.06 -17.69 22.07
CA HIS A 529 -1.02 -18.37 20.78
C HIS A 529 0.39 -18.89 20.44
N ALA A 530 1.40 -18.03 20.57
CA ALA A 530 2.80 -18.40 20.33
C ALA A 530 3.29 -19.52 21.28
N ALA A 531 2.97 -19.45 22.57
CA ALA A 531 3.31 -20.50 23.53
C ALA A 531 2.63 -21.85 23.22
N LEU A 532 1.38 -21.83 22.78
CA LEU A 532 0.66 -23.02 22.30
C LEU A 532 1.25 -23.58 21.00
N MET A 533 1.72 -22.72 20.08
CA MET A 533 2.44 -23.15 18.88
C MET A 533 3.76 -23.86 19.22
N VAL A 534 4.55 -23.33 20.15
CA VAL A 534 5.81 -23.98 20.59
C VAL A 534 5.52 -25.36 21.18
N ALA A 535 4.53 -25.49 22.06
CA ALA A 535 4.13 -26.78 22.64
C ALA A 535 3.57 -27.78 21.61
N ALA A 536 2.91 -27.32 20.55
CA ALA A 536 2.40 -28.17 19.47
C ALA A 536 3.48 -28.58 18.46
N ALA A 537 4.48 -27.72 18.20
CA ALA A 537 5.53 -27.96 17.21
C ALA A 537 6.43 -29.17 17.54
N GLU A 538 6.58 -29.49 18.84
CA GLU A 538 7.35 -30.63 19.32
C GLU A 538 6.62 -31.99 19.11
N ARG A 539 5.37 -32.00 18.62
CA ARG A 539 4.46 -33.17 18.70
C ARG A 539 3.66 -33.41 17.41
N PRO A 540 4.02 -34.40 16.57
CA PRO A 540 3.25 -34.75 15.36
C PRO A 540 1.78 -35.08 15.63
N GLU A 541 1.49 -35.71 16.77
CA GLU A 541 0.13 -36.06 17.22
C GLU A 541 -0.75 -34.82 17.51
N ALA A 542 -0.16 -33.65 17.70
CA ALA A 542 -0.87 -32.39 17.95
C ALA A 542 -1.30 -31.66 16.65
N ALA A 543 -1.21 -32.31 15.49
CA ALA A 543 -1.60 -31.72 14.20
C ALA A 543 -2.99 -31.02 14.18
N PRO A 544 -4.06 -31.54 14.83
CA PRO A 544 -5.34 -30.82 14.92
C PRO A 544 -5.24 -29.48 15.68
N ALA A 545 -4.42 -29.43 16.73
CA ALA A 545 -4.18 -28.19 17.48
C ALA A 545 -3.33 -27.20 16.66
N ALA A 546 -2.33 -27.69 15.91
CA ALA A 546 -1.52 -26.88 15.01
C ALA A 546 -2.37 -26.25 13.87
N GLN A 547 -3.31 -27.01 13.28
CA GLN A 547 -4.25 -26.47 12.29
C GLN A 547 -5.17 -25.39 12.91
N ALA A 548 -5.77 -25.67 14.07
CA ALA A 548 -6.62 -24.69 14.75
C ALA A 548 -5.85 -23.41 15.14
N LEU A 549 -4.57 -23.52 15.51
CA LEU A 549 -3.69 -22.37 15.72
C LEU A 549 -3.47 -21.57 14.43
N ALA A 550 -3.26 -22.23 13.29
CA ALA A 550 -3.14 -21.56 12.00
C ALA A 550 -4.42 -20.80 11.60
N ASP A 551 -5.60 -21.37 11.86
CA ASP A 551 -6.90 -20.76 11.53
C ASP A 551 -7.20 -19.51 12.37
N ILE A 552 -6.74 -19.46 13.63
CA ILE A 552 -6.91 -18.30 14.53
C ILE A 552 -5.96 -17.16 14.17
N ALA A 553 -4.75 -17.46 13.67
CA ALA A 553 -3.67 -16.49 13.52
C ALA A 553 -4.01 -15.22 12.70
N PRO A 554 -4.72 -15.29 11.55
CA PRO A 554 -5.14 -14.09 10.81
C PRO A 554 -6.07 -13.18 11.62
N ARG A 555 -6.86 -13.74 12.54
CA ARG A 555 -7.83 -13.03 13.37
C ARG A 555 -7.17 -12.32 14.55
N LEU A 556 -6.08 -12.87 15.07
CA LEU A 556 -5.24 -12.22 16.09
C LEU A 556 -4.45 -11.04 15.54
N CYS A 557 -3.90 -11.15 14.33
CA CYS A 557 -3.13 -10.07 13.70
C CYS A 557 -3.98 -8.96 13.07
N ALA A 558 -5.24 -9.24 12.71
CA ALA A 558 -6.17 -8.27 12.13
C ALA A 558 -7.60 -8.44 12.69
N PRO A 559 -7.82 -8.21 13.99
CA PRO A 559 -9.12 -8.42 14.64
C PRO A 559 -10.15 -7.36 14.18
N PRO A 560 -11.45 -7.71 14.09
CA PRO A 560 -12.50 -6.84 13.56
C PRO A 560 -12.99 -5.81 14.61
N ILE A 561 -12.07 -5.09 15.26
CA ILE A 561 -12.33 -4.10 16.33
C ILE A 561 -11.44 -2.87 16.17
N ARG A 562 -11.80 -1.72 16.77
CA ARG A 562 -10.89 -0.57 16.80
C ARG A 562 -9.65 -0.89 17.64
N HIS A 563 -8.49 -0.83 17.00
CA HIS A 563 -7.17 -0.96 17.62
C HIS A 563 -6.10 -0.22 16.78
N ASN A 564 -4.94 0.03 17.36
CA ASN A 564 -3.77 0.55 16.65
C ASN A 564 -2.94 -0.61 16.09
N ALA A 565 -3.17 -0.98 14.83
CA ALA A 565 -2.46 -2.08 14.15
C ALA A 565 -0.93 -1.93 14.19
N GLY A 566 -0.40 -0.70 14.06
CA GLY A 566 1.04 -0.45 14.15
C GLY A 566 1.61 -0.62 15.56
N ALA A 567 0.80 -0.45 16.61
CA ALA A 567 1.19 -0.78 17.99
C ALA A 567 1.06 -2.28 18.28
N LEU A 568 0.03 -2.92 17.74
CA LEU A 568 -0.17 -4.37 17.84
C LEU A 568 0.97 -5.14 17.16
N ALA A 569 1.28 -4.82 15.89
CA ALA A 569 2.35 -5.46 15.13
C ALA A 569 3.70 -5.39 15.85
N ARG A 570 4.02 -4.27 16.51
CA ARG A 570 5.26 -4.12 17.30
C ARG A 570 5.34 -4.98 18.58
N ARG A 571 4.25 -5.62 18.98
CA ARG A 571 4.12 -6.45 20.19
C ARG A 571 3.87 -7.93 19.90
N THR A 572 3.50 -8.27 18.67
CA THR A 572 3.10 -9.62 18.23
C THR A 572 4.00 -10.17 17.13
N ALA A 573 5.19 -9.60 16.98
CA ALA A 573 6.15 -9.92 15.92
C ALA A 573 7.59 -9.81 16.43
N PHE A 574 8.47 -10.63 15.87
CA PHE A 574 9.90 -10.38 15.95
C PHE A 574 10.28 -9.22 15.04
N LEU A 575 11.28 -8.45 15.47
CA LEU A 575 11.92 -7.42 14.67
C LEU A 575 13.23 -7.97 14.11
N ASP A 576 13.28 -8.13 12.79
CA ASP A 576 14.49 -8.40 12.04
C ASP A 576 14.90 -7.11 11.31
N THR A 577 16.20 -6.80 11.28
CA THR A 577 16.72 -5.70 10.47
C THR A 577 17.46 -6.28 9.27
N LEU A 578 17.03 -5.90 8.08
CA LEU A 578 17.72 -6.21 6.83
C LEU A 578 18.68 -5.06 6.52
N GLU A 579 19.97 -5.38 6.49
CA GLU A 579 21.08 -4.47 6.24
C GLU A 579 21.53 -4.62 4.78
N LEU A 580 21.34 -3.56 4.00
CA LEU A 580 21.80 -3.47 2.62
C LEU A 580 22.81 -2.32 2.50
N LYS A 581 23.75 -2.43 1.58
CA LYS A 581 24.82 -1.43 1.44
C LYS A 581 25.08 -1.09 -0.02
N ILE A 582 25.25 0.20 -0.28
CA ILE A 582 25.68 0.73 -1.57
C ILE A 582 26.94 1.57 -1.34
N VAL A 583 27.97 1.36 -2.15
CA VAL A 583 29.16 2.20 -2.18
C VAL A 583 29.33 2.70 -3.61
N GLU A 584 29.32 4.01 -3.81
CA GLU A 584 29.42 4.66 -5.11
C GLU A 584 30.71 5.47 -5.23
N ARG A 585 31.26 5.51 -6.44
CA ARG A 585 32.35 6.37 -6.88
C ARG A 585 31.91 7.06 -8.17
N SER A 586 31.64 8.35 -8.09
CA SER A 586 31.22 9.17 -9.23
C SER A 586 32.40 9.94 -9.80
N HIS A 587 32.62 9.81 -11.10
CA HIS A 587 33.63 10.50 -11.89
C HIS A 587 32.94 11.43 -12.90
N THR A 588 33.25 12.72 -12.85
CA THR A 588 32.85 13.66 -13.91
C THR A 588 33.80 13.51 -15.09
N LEU A 589 33.27 13.20 -16.27
CA LEU A 589 34.05 13.01 -17.49
C LEU A 589 34.16 14.34 -18.25
N ASN A 590 35.37 14.68 -18.68
CA ASN A 590 35.64 15.91 -19.42
C ASN A 590 35.43 15.65 -20.92
N LEU A 591 34.26 15.99 -21.45
CA LEU A 591 33.91 15.76 -22.85
C LEU A 591 34.72 16.59 -23.87
N GLY A 592 35.56 17.52 -23.42
CA GLY A 592 36.17 18.55 -24.26
C GLY A 592 35.16 19.66 -24.56
N GLY A 593 35.62 20.92 -24.54
CA GLY A 593 34.73 22.06 -24.65
C GLY A 593 34.03 22.16 -26.02
N GLY A 594 32.69 22.20 -26.00
CA GLY A 594 31.86 22.64 -27.12
C GLY A 594 31.74 21.66 -28.29
N ILE A 595 30.57 21.04 -28.44
CA ILE A 595 30.16 20.46 -29.73
C ILE A 595 29.74 21.60 -30.67
N GLY A 596 30.73 22.34 -31.17
CA GLY A 596 30.57 23.42 -32.14
C GLY A 596 29.84 24.68 -31.65
N PRO A 597 29.62 25.67 -32.52
CA PRO A 597 29.02 26.97 -32.20
C PRO A 597 27.48 26.92 -32.01
N LEU A 598 26.93 25.77 -31.62
CA LEU A 598 25.50 25.44 -31.74
C LEU A 598 24.74 25.40 -30.39
N GLY A 599 25.35 25.88 -29.30
CA GLY A 599 24.66 26.11 -28.02
C GLY A 599 24.25 24.85 -27.22
N VAL A 600 24.61 23.65 -27.68
CA VAL A 600 24.33 22.39 -26.97
C VAL A 600 25.34 22.21 -25.82
N LYS A 601 24.85 22.03 -24.59
CA LYS A 601 25.67 21.59 -23.45
C LYS A 601 25.48 20.09 -23.23
N ALA A 602 26.58 19.37 -23.17
CA ALA A 602 26.64 17.97 -22.83
C ALA A 602 27.44 17.79 -21.53
N GLU A 603 26.91 17.01 -20.60
CA GLU A 603 27.59 16.62 -19.36
C GLU A 603 27.62 15.09 -19.26
N ALA A 604 28.77 14.54 -18.87
CA ALA A 604 28.95 13.10 -18.73
C ALA A 604 29.46 12.74 -17.34
N THR A 605 28.85 11.75 -16.71
CA THR A 605 29.29 11.19 -15.43
C THR A 605 29.29 9.68 -15.48
N LEU A 606 30.35 9.07 -14.96
CA LEU A 606 30.46 7.64 -14.73
C LEU A 606 30.31 7.38 -13.23
N VAL A 607 29.33 6.57 -12.84
CA VAL A 607 29.16 6.12 -11.45
C VAL A 607 29.48 4.64 -11.36
N GLU A 608 30.61 4.30 -10.74
CA GLU A 608 30.91 2.93 -10.35
C GLU A 608 30.27 2.65 -8.99
N ARG A 609 29.40 1.64 -8.90
CA ARG A 609 28.64 1.31 -7.70
C ARG A 609 28.84 -0.16 -7.34
N GLN A 610 29.26 -0.45 -6.12
CA GLN A 610 29.14 -1.77 -5.52
C GLN A 610 27.85 -1.83 -4.68
N ARG A 611 27.04 -2.88 -4.85
CA ARG A 611 25.78 -3.07 -4.12
C ARG A 611 25.76 -4.45 -3.46
N VAL A 612 25.55 -4.46 -2.15
CA VAL A 612 25.26 -5.65 -1.34
C VAL A 612 23.75 -5.73 -1.17
N HIS A 613 23.12 -6.81 -1.64
CA HIS A 613 21.66 -6.94 -1.69
C HIS A 613 21.19 -8.38 -1.48
N LEU A 614 19.99 -8.55 -0.92
CA LEU A 614 19.33 -9.87 -0.82
C LEU A 614 18.94 -10.46 -2.18
N ASN A 615 18.81 -9.62 -3.21
CA ASN A 615 18.51 -10.08 -4.56
C ASN A 615 19.84 -10.30 -5.32
N PRO A 616 20.25 -11.54 -5.66
CA PRO A 616 21.45 -11.80 -6.48
C PRO A 616 21.44 -11.14 -7.87
N VAL A 617 20.28 -10.83 -8.48
CA VAL A 617 20.23 -10.04 -9.73
C VAL A 617 20.34 -8.52 -9.50
N ARG A 618 20.54 -8.07 -8.25
CA ARG A 618 20.95 -6.69 -7.87
C ARG A 618 22.22 -6.60 -7.02
N ALA A 619 22.66 -7.69 -6.40
CA ALA A 619 23.91 -7.75 -5.67
C ALA A 619 25.07 -7.88 -6.66
N GLY A 620 26.05 -7.00 -6.61
CA GLY A 620 27.15 -6.95 -7.58
C GLY A 620 27.63 -5.54 -7.87
N ASP A 621 28.32 -5.39 -8.99
CA ASP A 621 28.95 -4.13 -9.40
C ASP A 621 28.23 -3.52 -10.61
N TYR A 622 28.05 -2.21 -10.58
CA TYR A 622 27.43 -1.42 -11.62
C TYR A 622 28.40 -0.36 -12.13
N LYS A 623 28.28 -0.03 -13.41
CA LYS A 623 28.85 1.18 -14.01
C LYS A 623 27.76 1.91 -14.77
N ASP A 624 27.20 2.94 -14.14
CA ASP A 624 26.16 3.80 -14.69
C ASP A 624 26.84 4.98 -15.42
N LEU A 625 26.87 4.96 -16.76
CA LEU A 625 27.26 6.12 -17.56
C LEU A 625 26.02 6.98 -17.83
N ARG A 626 26.02 8.22 -17.33
CA ARG A 626 24.94 9.20 -17.57
C ARG A 626 25.45 10.31 -18.50
N LEU A 627 24.69 10.57 -19.54
CA LEU A 627 24.95 11.60 -20.55
C LEU A 627 23.73 12.55 -20.58
N THR A 628 23.90 13.74 -20.02
CA THR A 628 22.86 14.78 -19.99
C THR A 628 23.09 15.75 -21.14
N LEU A 629 22.09 15.93 -21.99
CA LEU A 629 22.13 16.77 -23.18
C LEU A 629 21.08 17.88 -23.03
N SER A 630 21.47 19.12 -23.30
CA SER A 630 20.58 20.28 -23.27
C SER A 630 20.87 21.22 -24.44
N GLY A 631 19.82 21.62 -25.18
CA GLY A 631 19.91 22.32 -26.47
C GLY A 631 19.27 21.52 -27.60
N SER A 632 19.21 22.10 -28.80
CA SER A 632 18.61 21.44 -29.98
C SER A 632 19.60 20.46 -30.65
N LEU A 633 19.35 19.17 -30.50
CA LEU A 633 20.10 18.08 -31.15
C LEU A 633 19.67 17.92 -32.63
N ALA A 634 19.94 18.92 -33.46
CA ALA A 634 19.56 18.91 -34.88
C ALA A 634 20.56 18.17 -35.80
N ASP A 635 21.83 18.08 -35.42
CA ASP A 635 22.91 17.58 -36.28
C ASP A 635 23.50 16.23 -35.83
N ALA A 636 23.56 15.26 -36.74
CA ALA A 636 24.05 13.91 -36.48
C ALA A 636 25.54 13.84 -36.10
N GLY A 637 26.38 14.75 -36.64
CA GLY A 637 27.83 14.77 -36.39
C GLY A 637 28.25 15.14 -34.96
N ALA A 638 27.31 15.54 -34.10
CA ALA A 638 27.54 15.78 -32.68
C ALA A 638 27.86 14.49 -31.90
N LEU A 639 27.15 13.40 -32.22
CA LEU A 639 27.19 12.15 -31.44
C LEU A 639 28.46 11.33 -31.69
N ASP A 640 29.01 11.34 -32.90
CA ASP A 640 30.26 10.63 -33.20
C ASP A 640 31.48 11.26 -32.50
N LYS A 641 31.50 12.59 -32.38
CA LYS A 641 32.55 13.30 -31.61
C LYS A 641 32.43 12.99 -30.11
N LEU A 642 31.21 13.00 -29.57
CA LEU A 642 30.92 12.59 -28.19
C LEU A 642 31.39 11.15 -27.93
N LYS A 643 31.07 10.23 -28.84
CA LYS A 643 31.46 8.81 -28.78
C LYS A 643 32.98 8.64 -28.73
N GLY A 644 33.72 9.35 -29.58
CA GLY A 644 35.20 9.34 -29.55
C GLY A 644 35.78 9.84 -28.22
N ALA A 645 35.28 10.97 -27.71
CA ALA A 645 35.73 11.55 -26.44
C ALA A 645 35.40 10.65 -25.22
N LEU A 646 34.26 9.97 -25.25
CA LEU A 646 33.85 9.01 -24.23
C LEU A 646 34.67 7.72 -24.28
N MET A 647 34.94 7.14 -25.46
CA MET A 647 35.71 5.90 -25.59
C MET A 647 37.10 6.02 -24.96
N ALA A 648 37.81 7.13 -25.19
CA ALA A 648 39.13 7.38 -24.62
C ALA A 648 39.12 7.43 -23.08
N GLN A 649 38.11 8.07 -22.49
CA GLN A 649 37.97 8.20 -21.03
C GLN A 649 37.40 6.94 -20.35
N LEU A 650 36.69 6.10 -21.09
CA LEU A 650 36.06 4.88 -20.57
C LEU A 650 36.90 3.61 -20.79
N ALA A 651 38.00 3.69 -21.55
CA ALA A 651 38.96 2.61 -21.71
C ALA A 651 39.60 2.16 -20.38
N PRO A 652 40.07 3.05 -19.47
CA PRO A 652 40.59 2.65 -18.14
C PRO A 652 39.55 1.95 -17.27
N HIS A 653 38.26 2.15 -17.55
CA HIS A 653 37.15 1.55 -16.81
C HIS A 653 36.62 0.26 -17.44
N GLY A 654 37.22 -0.21 -18.55
CA GLY A 654 36.84 -1.46 -19.22
C GLY A 654 35.51 -1.41 -19.98
N LEU A 655 35.04 -0.22 -20.38
CA LEU A 655 33.75 -0.05 -21.06
C LEU A 655 33.86 0.32 -22.55
N ALA A 656 35.06 0.60 -23.06
CA ALA A 656 35.26 1.13 -24.41
C ALA A 656 34.74 0.20 -25.54
N GLU A 657 34.76 -1.12 -25.36
CA GLU A 657 34.27 -2.09 -26.34
C GLU A 657 32.73 -2.22 -26.38
N ALA A 658 32.07 -2.06 -25.23
CA ALA A 658 30.61 -2.22 -25.12
C ALA A 658 29.84 -0.93 -25.43
N LEU A 659 30.51 0.23 -25.31
CA LEU A 659 29.93 1.55 -25.53
C LEU A 659 29.42 1.82 -26.96
N PRO A 660 30.11 1.43 -28.05
CA PRO A 660 29.69 1.77 -29.42
C PRO A 660 28.32 1.21 -29.80
N ALA A 661 28.03 -0.03 -29.39
CA ALA A 661 26.73 -0.67 -29.61
C ALA A 661 25.64 0.01 -28.78
N ALA A 662 25.90 0.23 -27.48
CA ALA A 662 24.96 0.85 -26.56
C ALA A 662 24.59 2.30 -26.95
N LEU A 663 25.53 3.07 -27.53
CA LEU A 663 25.26 4.42 -28.04
C LEU A 663 24.49 4.42 -29.37
N ALA A 664 24.79 3.50 -30.30
CA ALA A 664 24.07 3.39 -31.57
C ALA A 664 22.57 3.08 -31.34
N ASP A 665 22.29 2.18 -30.40
CA ASP A 665 20.93 1.88 -29.97
C ASP A 665 20.22 3.10 -29.37
N ALA A 666 20.92 3.89 -28.56
CA ALA A 666 20.36 5.10 -27.93
C ALA A 666 20.15 6.27 -28.91
N GLN A 667 20.97 6.39 -29.96
CA GLN A 667 20.81 7.41 -31.00
C GLN A 667 19.44 7.32 -31.70
N SER A 668 18.92 6.10 -31.90
CA SER A 668 17.58 5.86 -32.42
C SER A 668 16.43 6.32 -31.51
N ALA A 669 16.71 6.53 -30.22
CA ALA A 669 15.74 7.00 -29.23
C ALA A 669 15.78 8.51 -29.04
N LEU A 670 16.95 9.13 -29.21
CA LEU A 670 17.16 10.57 -29.00
C LEU A 670 16.66 11.43 -30.18
N SER A 671 16.62 10.87 -31.39
CA SER A 671 16.24 11.59 -32.62
C SER A 671 14.77 12.06 -32.69
N GLY A 672 13.91 11.65 -31.75
CA GLY A 672 12.48 11.96 -31.74
C GLY A 672 12.02 13.00 -30.72
N GLN A 673 12.90 13.57 -29.89
CA GLN A 673 12.49 14.39 -28.74
C GLN A 673 13.34 15.68 -28.61
N LEU A 674 12.78 16.79 -29.07
CA LEU A 674 13.41 18.12 -29.09
C LEU A 674 12.56 19.11 -28.27
N GLY A 675 13.06 19.56 -27.11
CA GLY A 675 12.41 20.63 -26.34
C GLY A 675 12.82 20.77 -24.87
N GLY A 676 13.37 19.73 -24.24
CA GLY A 676 13.82 19.76 -22.84
C GLY A 676 15.17 19.07 -22.65
N GLY A 677 15.76 19.20 -21.45
CA GLY A 677 16.98 18.48 -21.10
C GLY A 677 16.73 16.97 -21.03
N VAL A 678 17.51 16.20 -21.79
CA VAL A 678 17.39 14.74 -21.88
C VAL A 678 18.61 14.08 -21.27
N THR A 679 18.41 13.10 -20.39
CA THR A 679 19.49 12.28 -19.83
C THR A 679 19.37 10.85 -20.34
N LEU A 680 20.42 10.39 -21.02
CA LEU A 680 20.66 9.00 -21.37
C LEU A 680 21.48 8.32 -20.26
N LEU A 681 20.95 7.25 -19.68
CA LEU A 681 21.65 6.33 -18.79
C LEU A 681 21.98 5.05 -19.56
N LEU A 682 23.25 4.66 -19.58
CA LEU A 682 23.70 3.33 -19.96
C LEU A 682 24.20 2.61 -18.71
N ARG A 683 23.53 1.53 -18.32
CA ARG A 683 23.90 0.75 -17.14
C ARG A 683 24.61 -0.54 -17.55
N PHE A 684 25.88 -0.64 -17.18
CA PHE A 684 26.60 -1.90 -17.22
C PHE A 684 26.56 -2.56 -15.84
N TYR A 685 26.35 -3.87 -15.79
CA TYR A 685 26.21 -4.64 -14.56
C TYR A 685 27.06 -5.91 -14.60
N ARG A 686 27.64 -6.25 -13.45
CA ARG A 686 28.32 -7.50 -13.13
C ARG A 686 27.67 -8.08 -11.87
N PRO A 687 26.73 -9.03 -12.00
CA PRO A 687 26.13 -9.72 -10.86
C PRO A 687 27.16 -10.41 -9.95
N GLN A 688 26.85 -10.52 -8.66
CA GLN A 688 27.70 -11.17 -7.66
C GLN A 688 27.91 -12.67 -7.98
N TYR A 689 26.91 -13.35 -8.54
CA TYR A 689 27.04 -14.76 -8.94
C TYR A 689 28.09 -14.98 -10.06
N HIS A 690 28.55 -13.93 -10.76
CA HIS A 690 29.72 -14.04 -11.64
C HIS A 690 31.03 -14.34 -10.90
N SER A 691 31.05 -14.30 -9.56
CA SER A 691 32.18 -14.68 -8.71
C SER A 691 32.06 -16.08 -8.08
N GLU A 692 30.96 -16.81 -8.32
CA GLU A 692 30.82 -18.20 -7.89
C GLU A 692 31.75 -19.12 -8.70
N ALA A 693 32.33 -20.12 -8.04
CA ALA A 693 33.40 -20.95 -8.60
C ALA A 693 32.97 -21.81 -9.81
N ASP A 694 31.68 -22.08 -9.95
CA ASP A 694 31.12 -22.85 -11.08
C ASP A 694 30.47 -21.96 -12.17
N PHE A 695 30.51 -20.63 -11.99
CA PHE A 695 30.07 -19.68 -13.01
C PHE A 695 31.08 -19.66 -14.19
N PRO A 696 30.61 -19.73 -15.45
CA PRO A 696 31.50 -19.80 -16.60
C PRO A 696 32.28 -18.49 -16.79
N ALA A 697 33.61 -18.53 -16.58
CA ALA A 697 34.50 -17.37 -16.68
C ALA A 697 34.38 -16.58 -18.01
N ARG A 698 34.08 -17.26 -19.12
CA ARG A 698 33.83 -16.63 -20.44
C ARG A 698 32.59 -15.70 -20.48
N ALA A 699 31.61 -15.93 -19.60
CA ALA A 699 30.41 -15.11 -19.50
C ALA A 699 30.59 -13.93 -18.54
N ALA A 700 31.47 -14.10 -17.54
CA ALA A 700 31.72 -13.13 -16.48
C ALA A 700 32.23 -11.78 -17.03
N GLY A 701 32.01 -10.72 -16.25
CA GLY A 701 32.33 -9.34 -16.62
C GLY A 701 31.12 -8.42 -16.59
N PHE A 702 31.32 -7.19 -17.06
CA PHE A 702 30.27 -6.18 -17.19
C PHE A 702 29.52 -6.35 -18.51
N ARG A 703 28.18 -6.43 -18.44
CA ARG A 703 27.29 -6.46 -19.60
C ARG A 703 26.30 -5.31 -19.52
N LEU A 704 25.82 -4.81 -20.66
CA LEU A 704 24.73 -3.82 -20.68
C LEU A 704 23.49 -4.49 -20.08
N GLN A 705 22.96 -3.94 -18.98
CA GLN A 705 21.73 -4.41 -18.35
C GLN A 705 20.53 -3.68 -18.96
N LEU A 706 20.60 -2.34 -19.03
CA LEU A 706 19.58 -1.51 -19.64
C LEU A 706 20.16 -0.20 -20.17
N SER A 707 19.47 0.40 -21.14
CA SER A 707 19.60 1.80 -21.54
C SER A 707 18.28 2.52 -21.31
N ARG A 708 18.35 3.73 -20.74
CA ARG A 708 17.18 4.52 -20.33
C ARG A 708 17.32 5.96 -20.78
N VAL A 709 16.28 6.49 -21.43
CA VAL A 709 16.16 7.90 -21.82
C VAL A 709 15.12 8.55 -20.92
N SER A 710 15.50 9.65 -20.28
CA SER A 710 14.69 10.37 -19.30
C SER A 710 14.70 11.87 -19.55
N ALA A 711 13.59 12.55 -19.26
CA ALA A 711 13.53 14.00 -19.18
C ALA A 711 13.46 14.41 -17.71
N SER A 712 14.20 15.46 -17.35
CA SER A 712 14.13 16.10 -16.04
C SER A 712 13.57 17.50 -16.15
N GLY A 713 12.59 17.82 -15.29
CA GLY A 713 12.14 19.18 -15.03
C GLY A 713 12.59 19.61 -13.64
N GLU A 714 13.26 20.75 -13.54
CA GLU A 714 13.66 21.35 -12.26
C GLU A 714 13.10 22.78 -12.16
N ALA A 715 12.52 23.08 -11.00
CA ALA A 715 12.05 24.42 -10.64
C ALA A 715 12.62 24.75 -9.26
N ALA A 716 13.72 25.50 -9.25
CA ALA A 716 14.43 25.92 -8.04
C ALA A 716 14.34 27.44 -7.83
N LEU A 717 14.02 27.84 -6.61
CA LEU A 717 14.11 29.21 -6.10
C LEU A 717 15.21 29.21 -5.04
N SER A 718 16.32 29.90 -5.31
CA SER A 718 17.34 30.18 -4.31
C SER A 718 17.46 31.68 -4.11
N VAL A 719 17.52 32.09 -2.85
CA VAL A 719 17.77 33.47 -2.44
C VAL A 719 18.97 33.43 -1.52
N SER A 720 20.09 33.96 -2.01
CA SER A 720 21.30 34.15 -1.20
C SER A 720 21.59 35.64 -1.03
N GLY A 721 21.95 36.03 0.19
CA GLY A 721 22.31 37.39 0.56
C GLY A 721 23.67 37.39 1.24
N GLY A 722 24.62 38.14 0.68
CA GLY A 722 25.92 38.39 1.29
C GLY A 722 25.86 39.61 2.20
N VAL A 723 26.12 39.45 3.50
CA VAL A 723 26.37 40.55 4.42
C VAL A 723 27.88 40.75 4.52
N PRO A 724 28.44 41.86 4.01
CA PRO A 724 29.87 42.15 4.19
C PRO A 724 30.13 42.43 5.67
N LEU A 725 31.08 41.71 6.27
CA LEU A 725 31.47 41.90 7.67
C LEU A 725 32.67 42.83 7.78
N GLN A 726 33.67 42.64 6.92
CA GLN A 726 34.90 43.43 6.80
C GLN A 726 35.40 43.40 5.34
N PRO A 727 36.32 44.27 4.91
CA PRO A 727 36.96 44.17 3.60
C PRO A 727 37.57 42.77 3.40
N GLY A 728 37.21 42.10 2.30
CA GLY A 728 37.63 40.72 2.03
C GLY A 728 36.89 39.62 2.80
N VAL A 729 35.94 39.94 3.70
CA VAL A 729 35.19 38.96 4.51
C VAL A 729 33.68 39.15 4.39
N SER A 730 32.96 38.14 3.87
CA SER A 730 31.49 38.16 3.72
C SER A 730 30.81 36.97 4.39
N LEU A 731 29.74 37.22 5.13
CA LEU A 731 28.79 36.21 5.59
C LEU A 731 27.78 35.93 4.46
N GLU A 732 27.73 34.71 3.96
CA GLU A 732 26.79 34.27 2.93
C GLU A 732 25.63 33.52 3.58
N LEU A 733 24.44 34.13 3.58
CA LEU A 733 23.20 33.47 4.03
C LEU A 733 22.42 32.99 2.80
N GLY A 734 22.09 31.70 2.75
CA GLY A 734 21.35 31.09 1.66
C GLY A 734 20.05 30.45 2.13
N LEU A 735 18.98 30.67 1.36
CA LEU A 735 17.75 29.88 1.42
C LEU A 735 17.51 29.25 0.06
N SER A 736 17.22 27.95 0.03
CA SER A 736 16.86 27.22 -1.18
C SER A 736 15.55 26.48 -1.02
N ALA A 737 14.70 26.55 -2.03
CA ALA A 737 13.51 25.72 -2.16
C ALA A 737 13.42 25.24 -3.60
N GLY A 738 13.27 23.94 -3.82
CA GLY A 738 13.26 23.39 -5.16
C GLY A 738 12.33 22.20 -5.29
N ALA A 739 11.89 21.97 -6.52
CA ALA A 739 11.18 20.77 -6.92
C ALA A 739 11.81 20.21 -8.21
N SER A 740 12.06 18.91 -8.23
CA SER A 740 12.51 18.19 -9.40
C SER A 740 11.54 17.05 -9.74
N ALA A 741 11.48 16.69 -11.02
CA ALA A 741 10.78 15.50 -11.48
C ALA A 741 11.53 14.87 -12.66
N GLY A 742 11.81 13.57 -12.55
CA GLY A 742 12.34 12.75 -13.63
C GLY A 742 11.25 11.86 -14.21
N VAL A 743 11.06 11.88 -15.52
CA VAL A 743 10.13 11.01 -16.25
C VAL A 743 10.91 10.15 -17.23
N VAL A 744 10.66 8.84 -17.20
CA VAL A 744 11.28 7.88 -18.12
C VAL A 744 10.48 7.82 -19.41
N LEU A 745 11.14 8.25 -20.49
CA LEU A 745 10.54 8.37 -21.82
C LEU A 745 10.58 7.02 -22.54
N ARG A 746 11.74 6.34 -22.46
CA ARG A 746 12.00 5.02 -23.05
C ARG A 746 13.02 4.26 -22.22
N GLU A 747 12.84 2.96 -22.09
CA GLU A 747 13.84 2.02 -21.57
C GLU A 747 13.96 0.82 -22.51
N ARG A 748 15.16 0.28 -22.64
CA ARG A 748 15.46 -0.94 -23.39
C ARG A 748 16.42 -1.83 -22.61
N TRP A 749 16.11 -3.11 -22.48
CA TRP A 749 17.03 -4.11 -21.90
C TRP A 749 18.21 -4.44 -22.82
N GLY A 750 19.33 -4.86 -22.22
CA GLY A 750 20.46 -5.42 -22.95
C GLY A 750 20.15 -6.78 -23.57
N ASP A 751 20.86 -7.12 -24.66
CA ASP A 751 20.67 -8.35 -25.43
C ASP A 751 21.56 -9.52 -24.97
N ASN A 752 22.54 -9.27 -24.10
CA ASN A 752 23.58 -10.23 -23.72
C ASN A 752 23.75 -10.36 -22.19
N SER A 753 22.64 -10.28 -21.45
CA SER A 753 22.51 -10.76 -20.07
C SER A 753 21.05 -11.04 -19.72
N LEU A 754 20.79 -12.03 -18.87
CA LEU A 754 19.47 -12.32 -18.29
C LEU A 754 19.09 -11.39 -17.12
N SER A 755 20.03 -10.60 -16.60
CA SER A 755 19.84 -9.85 -15.35
C SER A 755 18.67 -8.86 -15.38
N ALA A 756 18.38 -8.19 -16.51
CA ALA A 756 17.24 -7.28 -16.63
C ALA A 756 15.87 -7.98 -16.68
N PRO A 757 15.60 -8.95 -17.59
CA PRO A 757 14.32 -9.67 -17.58
C PRO A 757 14.09 -10.44 -16.28
N MET A 758 15.14 -11.06 -15.71
CA MET A 758 15.04 -11.72 -14.41
C MET A 758 14.67 -10.74 -13.29
N MET A 759 15.30 -9.56 -13.21
CA MET A 759 14.99 -8.57 -12.17
C MET A 759 13.50 -8.20 -12.15
N HIS A 760 12.94 -7.87 -13.32
CA HIS A 760 11.53 -7.48 -13.44
C HIS A 760 10.57 -8.64 -13.21
N TYR A 761 10.80 -9.80 -13.82
CA TYR A 761 9.94 -10.98 -13.62
C TYR A 761 9.90 -11.40 -12.15
N LEU A 762 11.07 -11.49 -11.52
CA LEU A 762 11.20 -11.91 -10.13
C LEU A 762 10.60 -10.87 -9.15
N HIS A 763 10.63 -9.57 -9.48
CA HIS A 763 9.87 -8.54 -8.76
C HIS A 763 8.36 -8.74 -8.88
N LEU A 764 7.82 -8.82 -10.11
CA LEU A 764 6.37 -8.98 -10.34
C LEU A 764 5.79 -10.22 -9.66
N GLN A 765 6.53 -11.35 -9.68
CA GLN A 765 6.17 -12.56 -8.94
C GLN A 765 6.21 -12.39 -7.41
N ALA A 766 7.13 -11.56 -6.89
CA ALA A 766 7.24 -11.30 -5.46
C ALA A 766 6.13 -10.37 -4.92
N VAL A 767 5.68 -9.40 -5.71
CA VAL A 767 4.57 -8.49 -5.35
C VAL A 767 3.18 -9.04 -5.69
N GLY A 768 3.10 -10.10 -6.50
CA GLY A 768 1.84 -10.70 -6.92
C GLY A 768 1.12 -9.95 -8.05
N GLU A 769 1.86 -9.17 -8.84
CA GLU A 769 1.36 -8.44 -10.02
C GLU A 769 1.84 -9.10 -11.33
N ALA A 770 1.81 -10.45 -11.38
CA ALA A 770 2.29 -11.24 -12.52
C ALA A 770 1.55 -10.92 -13.84
N GLU A 771 0.32 -10.40 -13.75
CA GLU A 771 -0.49 -9.94 -14.89
C GLU A 771 0.12 -8.74 -15.65
N ARG A 772 1.10 -8.03 -15.07
CA ARG A 772 1.83 -6.95 -15.76
C ARG A 772 2.96 -7.45 -16.66
N TRP A 773 3.34 -8.73 -16.55
CA TRP A 773 4.45 -9.31 -17.31
C TRP A 773 4.24 -9.31 -18.84
N PRO A 774 3.05 -9.63 -19.40
CA PRO A 774 2.82 -9.60 -20.85
C PRO A 774 3.01 -8.21 -21.47
N ASP A 775 2.50 -7.15 -20.82
CA ASP A 775 2.65 -5.76 -21.29
C ASP A 775 4.13 -5.34 -21.30
N LEU A 776 4.88 -5.71 -20.26
CA LEU A 776 6.31 -5.45 -20.18
C LEU A 776 7.11 -6.19 -21.28
N ARG A 777 6.71 -7.43 -21.63
CA ARG A 777 7.28 -8.16 -22.77
C ARG A 777 6.97 -7.50 -24.10
N LEU A 778 5.76 -6.95 -24.28
CA LEU A 778 5.39 -6.20 -25.47
C LEU A 778 6.28 -4.96 -25.65
N ASP A 779 6.44 -4.15 -24.60
CA ASP A 779 7.31 -2.96 -24.59
C ASP A 779 8.79 -3.31 -24.85
N GLN A 780 9.26 -4.46 -24.34
CA GLN A 780 10.63 -4.93 -24.49
C GLN A 780 10.85 -5.88 -25.68
N ARG A 781 9.85 -6.08 -26.55
CA ARG A 781 9.91 -7.02 -27.68
C ARG A 781 11.16 -6.87 -28.57
N PRO A 782 11.64 -5.66 -28.94
CA PRO A 782 12.89 -5.50 -29.70
C PRO A 782 14.15 -5.95 -28.93
N ALA A 783 14.17 -5.77 -27.60
CA ALA A 783 15.26 -6.26 -26.76
C ALA A 783 15.23 -7.80 -26.64
N LEU A 784 14.03 -8.37 -26.45
CA LEU A 784 13.83 -9.83 -26.41
C LEU A 784 14.24 -10.52 -27.72
N GLN A 785 14.00 -9.90 -28.88
CA GLN A 785 14.50 -10.42 -30.16
C GLN A 785 16.03 -10.48 -30.23
N GLY A 786 16.73 -9.46 -29.71
CA GLY A 786 18.19 -9.48 -29.57
C GLY A 786 18.65 -10.56 -28.58
N LEU A 787 17.98 -10.64 -27.43
CA LEU A 787 18.26 -11.60 -26.37
C LEU A 787 18.11 -13.06 -26.85
N PHE A 788 17.04 -13.39 -27.57
CA PHE A 788 16.83 -14.74 -28.10
C PHE A 788 17.85 -15.12 -29.17
N ARG A 789 18.27 -14.16 -30.01
CA ARG A 789 19.39 -14.37 -30.94
C ARG A 789 20.67 -14.72 -30.21
N ARG A 790 21.03 -13.97 -29.16
CA ARG A 790 22.20 -14.28 -28.33
C ARG A 790 22.06 -15.59 -27.56
N LEU A 791 20.87 -15.92 -27.04
CA LEU A 791 20.60 -17.21 -26.37
C LEU A 791 20.63 -18.42 -27.32
N ALA A 792 20.51 -18.20 -28.63
CA ALA A 792 20.72 -19.22 -29.67
C ALA A 792 22.19 -19.43 -30.03
N GLU A 793 23.05 -18.41 -29.87
CA GLU A 793 24.48 -18.43 -30.15
C GLU A 793 25.27 -19.21 -29.07
N PRO A 794 25.90 -20.38 -29.36
CA PRO A 794 26.58 -21.20 -28.35
C PRO A 794 27.79 -20.54 -27.66
N GLY A 795 28.34 -19.49 -28.28
CA GLY A 795 29.48 -18.72 -27.77
C GLY A 795 29.11 -17.45 -26.99
N SER A 796 27.84 -17.10 -26.87
CA SER A 796 27.45 -15.85 -26.20
C SER A 796 27.58 -15.95 -24.67
N ALA A 797 27.72 -14.79 -24.01
CA ALA A 797 27.78 -14.73 -22.56
C ALA A 797 26.45 -15.13 -21.94
N VAL A 798 25.34 -14.61 -22.48
CA VAL A 798 23.99 -14.89 -21.98
C VAL A 798 23.56 -16.35 -22.17
N ARG A 799 24.06 -17.04 -23.20
CA ARG A 799 23.88 -18.49 -23.36
C ARG A 799 24.50 -19.26 -22.20
N ALA A 800 25.74 -18.93 -21.84
CA ALA A 800 26.46 -19.56 -20.75
C ALA A 800 25.88 -19.17 -19.37
N GLU A 801 25.34 -17.96 -19.22
CA GLU A 801 24.55 -17.52 -18.05
C GLU A 801 23.24 -18.35 -17.92
N ALA A 802 22.52 -18.59 -19.02
CA ALA A 802 21.34 -19.46 -19.01
C ALA A 802 21.70 -20.92 -18.65
N GLU A 803 22.79 -21.46 -19.18
CA GLU A 803 23.30 -22.80 -18.85
C GLU A 803 23.70 -22.92 -17.37
N TYR A 804 24.25 -21.86 -16.78
CA TYR A 804 24.55 -21.80 -15.34
C TYR A 804 23.29 -21.96 -14.47
N PHE A 805 22.19 -21.27 -14.81
CA PHE A 805 20.90 -21.43 -14.11
C PHE A 805 20.25 -22.79 -14.39
N LEU A 806 20.24 -23.25 -15.65
CA LEU A 806 19.67 -24.54 -16.03
C LEU A 806 20.31 -25.73 -15.28
N ARG A 807 21.61 -25.68 -14.98
CA ARG A 807 22.31 -26.70 -14.18
C ARG A 807 21.90 -26.72 -12.70
N ARG A 808 21.37 -25.62 -12.16
CA ARG A 808 20.83 -25.53 -10.78
C ARG A 808 19.36 -25.97 -10.67
N GLN A 809 18.68 -26.14 -11.80
CA GLN A 809 17.28 -26.54 -11.87
C GLN A 809 17.11 -28.07 -11.99
N PRO A 810 15.91 -28.64 -11.81
CA PRO A 810 15.66 -30.06 -12.05
C PRO A 810 16.01 -30.48 -13.48
N GLN A 811 16.71 -31.60 -13.63
CA GLN A 811 17.22 -32.09 -14.92
C GLN A 811 16.17 -32.96 -15.65
N ASP A 812 15.02 -32.38 -15.98
CA ASP A 812 13.86 -33.02 -16.64
C ASP A 812 13.85 -32.85 -18.18
N GLY A 813 15.02 -32.66 -18.78
CA GLY A 813 15.17 -32.32 -20.21
C GLY A 813 14.75 -30.89 -20.58
N PHE A 814 14.37 -30.03 -19.63
CA PHE A 814 13.98 -28.65 -19.93
C PHE A 814 15.09 -27.85 -20.63
N GLY A 815 16.36 -28.04 -20.25
CA GLY A 815 17.48 -27.33 -20.90
C GLY A 815 17.62 -27.58 -22.40
N GLU A 816 17.24 -28.78 -22.88
CA GLU A 816 17.21 -29.11 -24.30
C GLU A 816 16.03 -28.42 -25.00
N ARG A 817 14.84 -28.45 -24.40
CA ARG A 817 13.63 -27.75 -24.88
C ARG A 817 13.87 -26.24 -24.97
N PHE A 818 14.48 -25.65 -23.95
CA PHE A 818 14.89 -24.25 -23.91
C PHE A 818 15.86 -23.92 -25.06
N ALA A 819 16.90 -24.74 -25.26
CA ALA A 819 17.86 -24.53 -26.34
C ALA A 819 17.23 -24.66 -27.73
N ALA A 820 16.26 -25.57 -27.91
CA ALA A 820 15.51 -25.70 -29.16
C ALA A 820 14.60 -24.48 -29.41
N ALA A 821 13.88 -24.00 -28.40
CA ALA A 821 13.02 -22.82 -28.49
C ALA A 821 13.82 -21.56 -28.85
N MET A 822 15.00 -21.36 -28.25
CA MET A 822 15.87 -20.23 -28.57
C MET A 822 16.39 -20.28 -30.02
N ARG A 823 16.73 -21.47 -30.55
CA ARG A 823 17.11 -21.62 -31.97
C ARG A 823 15.94 -21.32 -32.92
N GLY A 824 14.72 -21.73 -32.56
CA GLY A 824 13.49 -21.50 -33.34
C GLY A 824 12.85 -20.11 -33.16
N HIS A 825 13.50 -19.15 -32.48
CA HIS A 825 12.90 -17.83 -32.23
C HIS A 825 12.59 -17.03 -33.52
N GLY A 826 13.29 -17.36 -34.62
CA GLY A 826 13.12 -16.73 -35.93
C GLY A 826 11.98 -17.28 -36.77
N ASP A 827 11.30 -18.36 -36.34
CA ASP A 827 10.26 -19.08 -37.09
C ASP A 827 8.91 -18.32 -37.12
N GLY A 828 8.93 -17.00 -37.29
CA GLY A 828 7.77 -16.11 -37.18
C GLY A 828 7.22 -16.02 -35.75
N GLU A 829 5.96 -15.58 -35.63
CA GLU A 829 5.33 -15.27 -34.34
C GLU A 829 5.30 -16.48 -33.39
N ALA A 830 4.98 -17.66 -33.91
CA ALA A 830 4.98 -18.91 -33.14
C ALA A 830 6.39 -19.33 -32.69
N GLY A 831 7.43 -18.99 -33.45
CA GLY A 831 8.83 -19.13 -33.02
C GLY A 831 9.15 -18.24 -31.82
N PHE A 832 8.83 -16.94 -31.95
CA PHE A 832 9.04 -15.95 -30.91
C PHE A 832 8.27 -16.29 -29.62
N THR A 833 6.96 -16.59 -29.70
CA THR A 833 6.14 -16.95 -28.53
C THR A 833 6.65 -18.21 -27.81
N ARG A 834 7.18 -19.21 -28.54
CA ARG A 834 7.82 -20.39 -27.93
C ARG A 834 9.11 -20.03 -27.19
N ALA A 835 9.92 -19.12 -27.73
CA ALA A 835 11.11 -18.62 -27.05
C ALA A 835 10.76 -17.80 -25.79
N GLU A 836 9.73 -16.95 -25.84
CA GLU A 836 9.22 -16.24 -24.68
C GLU A 836 8.73 -17.18 -23.58
N ALA A 837 7.91 -18.18 -23.92
CA ALA A 837 7.40 -19.17 -22.97
C ALA A 837 8.55 -19.97 -22.32
N ALA A 838 9.59 -20.32 -23.09
CA ALA A 838 10.77 -20.99 -22.55
C ALA A 838 11.62 -20.09 -21.63
N LEU A 839 11.73 -18.79 -21.92
CA LEU A 839 12.38 -17.82 -21.02
C LEU A 839 11.56 -17.64 -19.73
N GLU A 840 10.24 -17.58 -19.83
CA GLU A 840 9.34 -17.49 -18.68
C GLU A 840 9.42 -18.75 -17.79
N GLU A 841 9.40 -19.95 -18.38
CA GLU A 841 9.57 -21.21 -17.64
C GLU A 841 10.95 -21.27 -16.94
N LEU A 842 12.03 -20.79 -17.56
CA LEU A 842 13.36 -20.70 -16.94
C LEU A 842 13.33 -19.84 -15.67
N MET A 843 12.68 -18.68 -15.72
CA MET A 843 12.61 -17.75 -14.59
C MET A 843 11.63 -18.25 -13.51
N GLN A 844 10.53 -18.88 -13.90
CA GLN A 844 9.59 -19.53 -12.99
C GLN A 844 10.26 -20.66 -12.19
N ARG A 845 11.06 -21.50 -12.86
CA ARG A 845 11.88 -22.55 -12.23
C ARG A 845 12.99 -21.98 -11.33
N GLN A 846 13.50 -20.79 -11.63
CA GLN A 846 14.51 -20.11 -10.82
C GLN A 846 13.94 -19.43 -9.57
N TYR A 847 12.67 -19.00 -9.59
CA TYR A 847 12.06 -18.22 -8.51
C TYR A 847 12.10 -18.91 -7.12
N PRO A 848 11.83 -20.23 -6.96
CA PRO A 848 11.98 -20.91 -5.67
C PRO A 848 13.42 -20.93 -5.14
N LEU A 849 14.41 -21.13 -6.02
CA LEU A 849 15.83 -21.11 -5.67
C LEU A 849 16.24 -19.70 -5.19
N TRP A 850 15.81 -18.68 -5.92
CA TRP A 850 16.02 -17.27 -5.56
C TRP A 850 15.41 -16.91 -4.20
N GLN A 851 14.23 -17.43 -3.87
CA GLN A 851 13.62 -17.22 -2.55
C GLN A 851 14.42 -17.91 -1.44
N ALA A 852 15.03 -19.07 -1.70
CA ALA A 852 15.96 -19.70 -0.76
C ALA A 852 17.23 -18.84 -0.54
N ASP A 853 17.80 -18.27 -1.61
CA ASP A 853 18.96 -17.37 -1.54
C ASP A 853 18.65 -16.10 -0.71
N LYS A 854 17.50 -15.47 -0.93
CA LYS A 854 17.03 -14.32 -0.13
C LYS A 854 16.95 -14.62 1.36
N LEU A 855 16.47 -15.82 1.70
CA LEU A 855 16.37 -16.30 3.07
C LEU A 855 17.75 -16.69 3.63
N ALA A 856 18.73 -17.03 2.80
CA ALA A 856 20.11 -17.33 3.21
C ALA A 856 21.03 -16.10 3.23
N PHE A 857 20.56 -14.93 2.77
CA PHE A 857 21.35 -13.69 2.70
C PHE A 857 21.98 -13.33 4.06
N PRO A 858 23.30 -13.06 4.13
CA PRO A 858 23.99 -12.78 5.40
C PRO A 858 23.77 -11.36 5.95
N GLY A 859 23.29 -10.42 5.13
CA GLY A 859 22.98 -9.05 5.57
C GLY A 859 21.66 -8.94 6.34
N TRP A 860 21.29 -9.95 7.12
CA TRP A 860 20.17 -9.87 8.05
C TRP A 860 20.67 -9.90 9.48
N SER A 861 20.28 -8.89 10.24
CA SER A 861 20.53 -8.73 11.66
C SER A 861 19.28 -9.13 12.44
N GLU A 862 19.29 -10.35 12.96
CA GLU A 862 18.22 -10.90 13.80
C GLU A 862 18.46 -10.48 15.25
N SER A 863 17.52 -9.76 15.87
CA SER A 863 17.65 -9.43 17.30
C SER A 863 17.09 -10.56 18.18
N PRO A 864 17.65 -10.81 19.38
CA PRO A 864 16.96 -11.61 20.39
C PRO A 864 15.59 -11.02 20.70
N ALA A 865 14.68 -11.83 21.25
CA ALA A 865 13.42 -11.31 21.77
C ALA A 865 13.74 -10.26 22.86
N ALA A 866 13.17 -9.06 22.73
CA ALA A 866 13.25 -8.06 23.78
C ALA A 866 12.57 -8.63 25.04
N ALA A 867 13.29 -8.67 26.16
CA ALA A 867 12.85 -9.24 27.43
C ALA A 867 11.62 -8.51 28.00
#